data_AF-A0A3D3MSH4-F1
#
_entry.id   AF-A0A3D3MSH4-F1
#
_cell.length_a   1.000
_cell.length_b   1.000
_cell.length_c   1.000
_cell.angle_alpha   90.00
_cell.angle_beta   90.00
_cell.angle_gamma   90.00
#
_symmetry.space_group_name_H-M   'P 1'
#
loop_
_entity.id
_entity.type
_entity.pdbx_description
1 polymer ?
#
loop_
_entity_poly.entity_id
_entity_poly.type
_entity_poly.pdbx_seq_one_letter_code
_entity_poly.pdbx_strand_id
1 'polypeptide(L)'
;MSRLWTIKQKHSVGGDFLRLICIIICLLGNKGFAQTAWDGTIASKFGGGDGETESTAYQIKTPQQLAFLIQQINAGQSYKGKYFKLTSDIILNENVLDDDYDLVNPAALELHNNKPFEGSLDGQWHTIKGLVQRQDRGTSPGLFYCFRGLYIKKLKLLDVYIGSSYGCGGICSQFEGDAIMNCEVQGSISSDGDGYGAGGICQYGYILNKSQVISGCTFRGKVTNSHRAAGICSQDGQLIINCVSYGTISSKYYASGISSSSKLIENCKNYGNIVAKTRYASGIANSGSIFNCTNYGKVTSEGGDAGGISGSDGLHIIVGCVNYGKVEAIGEYVGGIASQHKTIKKCANFGTIIGKSGSSKYVGGICGSINSDDTISYCYNKGSIISYGSAKGSAPACGIVGGICGLSRGISSQRTSSITHCYNYGDISALDAESVGGIVGEQSWSGLVSYCYNKGKISGYWYVGGVVGNGSNVKYSYNVGRLSSYHNVCGICADPADNYSDPADNYYAEEVIGNGDNQYKSKNNTQLPLSDMFGEGLFKKIGDDAQWIFIRENTPLLADMPGQDILLSCNDGNDGYYYNTFYCSKLSFNVMDNSELFKAKEQTSSFHLTNVGKCAFLNHAVIIRNTDSQAKLQSVTGDFTSQDDAFKDNDLLGCDMSTPVLDKVTTGYAFVLSMLNNTVGFYRYNAETFGNTKAYFYNNSGAAKAYVFNYDGCTTPVKPIKYNTLEGDAWYTINGLKLNGKPTAPGLYIYNHKKIIIK
;
A
#
# COMPACT_ATOMS: atom_id res chain seq x y z
N MET A 1 -51.12 -8.64 44.65
CA MET A 1 -51.84 -8.93 43.38
C MET A 1 -51.20 -8.11 42.26
N SER A 2 -50.73 -8.79 41.20
CA SER A 2 -50.55 -8.38 39.79
C SER A 2 -49.91 -7.03 39.45
N ARG A 3 -48.93 -6.82 38.56
CA ARG A 3 -48.19 -7.57 37.51
C ARG A 3 -46.96 -6.65 37.22
N LEU A 4 -45.72 -7.13 37.24
CA LEU A 4 -44.88 -7.50 36.07
C LEU A 4 -44.80 -6.45 34.94
N TRP A 5 -43.57 -6.03 34.60
CA TRP A 5 -42.93 -5.90 33.25
C TRP A 5 -41.58 -5.11 33.43
N THR A 6 -40.49 -5.76 33.82
CA THR A 6 -39.34 -6.25 33.00
C THR A 6 -38.43 -5.17 32.39
N ILE A 7 -37.32 -4.82 33.07
CA ILE A 7 -36.04 -4.43 32.44
C ILE A 7 -34.91 -5.15 33.20
N LYS A 8 -34.25 -6.10 32.53
CA LYS A 8 -33.04 -6.79 33.03
C LYS A 8 -31.83 -5.88 32.78
N GLN A 9 -31.30 -5.24 33.83
CA GLN A 9 -29.89 -4.85 33.87
C GLN A 9 -29.08 -5.99 34.50
N LYS A 10 -28.10 -6.50 33.76
CA LYS A 10 -26.96 -7.24 34.32
C LYS A 10 -25.71 -6.45 33.92
N HIS A 11 -25.32 -5.47 34.73
CA HIS A 11 -23.96 -4.93 34.72
C HIS A 11 -23.07 -5.90 35.49
N SER A 12 -22.12 -6.54 34.81
CA SER A 12 -21.13 -7.41 35.44
C SER A 12 -20.04 -6.55 36.09
N VAL A 13 -20.04 -6.53 37.42
CA VAL A 13 -19.11 -5.82 38.33
C VAL A 13 -17.63 -6.24 38.17
N GLY A 14 -17.31 -7.21 37.31
CA GLY A 14 -15.92 -7.66 37.06
C GLY A 14 -15.14 -6.83 36.03
N GLY A 15 -15.82 -6.19 35.08
CA GLY A 15 -15.16 -5.41 34.02
C GLY A 15 -14.65 -4.05 34.50
N ASP A 16 -15.39 -3.42 35.42
CA ASP A 16 -15.04 -2.11 35.95
C ASP A 16 -13.93 -2.20 37.02
N PHE A 17 -13.81 -3.31 37.73
CA PHE A 17 -12.73 -3.52 38.70
C PHE A 17 -11.36 -3.76 38.03
N LEU A 18 -11.33 -4.49 36.90
CA LEU A 18 -10.11 -4.62 36.10
C LEU A 18 -9.75 -3.34 35.34
N ARG A 19 -10.75 -2.57 34.86
CA ARG A 19 -10.49 -1.24 34.30
C ARG A 19 -9.96 -0.27 35.36
N LEU A 20 -10.49 -0.31 36.57
CA LEU A 20 -10.00 0.49 37.69
C LEU A 20 -8.58 0.05 38.09
N ILE A 21 -8.27 -1.25 38.10
CA ILE A 21 -6.91 -1.75 38.36
C ILE A 21 -5.95 -1.40 37.22
N CYS A 22 -6.34 -1.45 35.95
CA CYS A 22 -5.49 -0.99 34.84
C CYS A 22 -5.30 0.53 34.86
N ILE A 23 -6.31 1.31 35.21
CA ILE A 23 -6.18 2.77 35.40
C ILE A 23 -5.30 3.07 36.61
N ILE A 24 -5.44 2.33 37.71
CA ILE A 24 -4.60 2.46 38.91
C ILE A 24 -3.17 1.98 38.64
N ILE A 25 -2.94 0.93 37.85
CA ILE A 25 -1.60 0.46 37.44
C ILE A 25 -0.96 1.41 36.41
N CYS A 26 -1.75 2.03 35.51
CA CYS A 26 -1.28 3.12 34.65
C CYS A 26 -0.98 4.41 35.44
N LEU A 27 -1.73 4.68 36.52
CA LEU A 27 -1.49 5.83 37.40
C LEU A 27 -0.37 5.58 38.44
N LEU A 28 -0.10 4.31 38.80
CA LEU A 28 0.94 3.92 39.75
C LEU A 28 2.24 3.45 39.09
N GLY A 29 2.22 3.18 37.78
CA GLY A 29 3.36 2.69 36.99
C GLY A 29 4.37 3.74 36.55
N ASN A 30 4.20 5.02 36.92
CA ASN A 30 5.12 6.09 36.52
C ASN A 30 5.63 6.93 37.69
N LYS A 31 6.09 6.28 38.77
CA LYS A 31 6.96 6.91 39.77
C LYS A 31 8.44 6.60 39.51
N GLY A 32 8.87 6.86 38.28
CA GLY A 32 10.28 6.97 37.92
C GLY A 32 10.50 8.36 37.32
N PHE A 33 10.76 9.35 38.16
CA PHE A 33 11.09 10.75 37.82
C PHE A 33 10.60 11.21 36.43
N ALA A 34 9.33 11.65 36.34
CA ALA A 34 8.91 12.47 35.21
C ALA A 34 9.82 13.69 35.16
N GLN A 35 10.64 13.79 34.11
CA GLN A 35 11.42 14.98 33.86
C GLN A 35 10.46 16.17 33.75
N THR A 36 10.70 17.24 34.51
CA THR A 36 9.90 18.46 34.37
C THR A 36 10.20 19.12 33.03
N ALA A 37 9.22 19.82 32.46
CA ALA A 37 9.43 20.63 31.27
C ALA A 37 10.60 21.59 31.45
N TRP A 38 11.28 21.90 30.35
CA TRP A 38 12.42 22.80 30.34
C TRP A 38 12.04 24.18 30.88
N ASP A 39 12.90 24.72 31.73
CA ASP A 39 12.75 26.03 32.37
C ASP A 39 13.55 27.13 31.66
N GLY A 40 14.14 26.82 30.49
CA GLY A 40 15.00 27.74 29.74
C GLY A 40 16.47 27.72 30.17
N THR A 41 16.85 26.97 31.22
CA THR A 41 18.24 26.92 31.69
C THR A 41 19.13 26.05 30.78
N ILE A 42 20.44 26.26 30.82
CA ILE A 42 21.40 25.56 29.96
C ILE A 42 22.43 24.83 30.84
N ALA A 43 22.74 23.58 30.51
CA ALA A 43 23.75 22.81 31.22
C ALA A 43 25.17 23.30 30.87
N SER A 44 26.14 23.04 31.74
CA SER A 44 27.55 23.38 31.46
C SER A 44 28.32 22.28 30.71
N LYS A 45 27.76 21.07 30.62
CA LYS A 45 28.37 19.90 29.96
C LYS A 45 27.33 18.83 29.63
N PHE A 46 27.71 17.90 28.74
CA PHE A 46 26.96 16.67 28.46
C PHE A 46 26.98 15.69 29.65
N GLY A 47 26.07 14.71 29.63
CA GLY A 47 25.93 13.71 30.70
C GLY A 47 27.08 12.70 30.78
N GLY A 48 27.89 12.60 29.74
CA GLY A 48 29.04 11.70 29.62
C GLY A 48 29.45 11.53 28.16
N GLY A 49 30.47 10.71 27.92
CA GLY A 49 31.05 10.48 26.59
C GLY A 49 31.99 11.61 26.14
N ASP A 50 32.87 11.28 25.18
CA ASP A 50 33.79 12.22 24.50
C ASP A 50 33.39 12.48 23.05
N GLY A 51 32.42 11.74 22.53
CA GLY A 51 31.91 11.88 21.16
C GLY A 51 32.85 11.38 20.07
N GLU A 52 33.96 10.70 20.39
CA GLU A 52 34.93 10.21 19.40
C GLU A 52 34.44 8.99 18.63
N THR A 53 33.61 8.15 19.26
CA THR A 53 33.01 6.95 18.66
C THR A 53 31.54 6.82 19.01
N GLU A 54 30.79 5.95 18.33
CA GLU A 54 29.40 5.65 18.73
C GLU A 54 29.31 5.12 20.17
N SER A 55 30.30 4.34 20.62
CA SER A 55 30.32 3.77 21.97
C SER A 55 30.54 4.83 23.05
N THR A 56 31.39 5.82 22.75
CA THR A 56 31.76 6.94 23.62
C THR A 56 30.98 8.22 23.29
N ALA A 57 29.87 8.11 22.55
CA ALA A 57 29.03 9.23 22.13
C ALA A 57 28.62 10.12 23.31
N TYR A 58 28.58 11.43 23.06
CA TYR A 58 28.05 12.42 24.01
C TYR A 58 26.62 12.06 24.41
N GLN A 59 26.37 12.01 25.71
CA GLN A 59 25.07 11.61 26.26
C GLN A 59 24.20 12.84 26.57
N ILE A 60 23.00 12.86 26.02
CA ILE A 60 21.97 13.89 26.29
C ILE A 60 20.84 13.22 27.07
N LYS A 61 20.67 13.62 28.33
CA LYS A 61 19.68 13.10 29.28
C LYS A 61 18.67 14.17 29.73
N THR A 62 18.96 15.45 29.51
CA THR A 62 18.13 16.55 30.05
C THR A 62 17.89 17.62 29.00
N PRO A 63 16.79 18.37 29.07
CA PRO A 63 16.53 19.47 28.14
C PRO A 63 17.63 20.54 28.23
N GLN A 64 18.20 20.77 29.41
CA GLN A 64 19.34 21.68 29.60
C GLN A 64 20.59 21.23 28.82
N GLN A 65 20.80 19.93 28.64
CA GLN A 65 21.91 19.38 27.84
C GLN A 65 21.63 19.46 26.34
N LEU A 66 20.38 19.28 25.91
CA LEU A 66 19.99 19.54 24.53
C LEU A 66 20.16 21.03 24.20
N ALA A 67 19.72 21.92 25.09
CA ALA A 67 19.93 23.35 24.97
C ALA A 67 21.42 23.71 24.91
N PHE A 68 22.26 23.02 25.69
CA PHE A 68 23.72 23.16 25.63
C PHE A 68 24.28 22.78 24.24
N LEU A 69 23.86 21.66 23.65
CA LEU A 69 24.24 21.29 22.28
C LEU A 69 23.91 22.41 21.28
N ILE A 70 22.65 22.89 21.30
CA ILE A 70 22.19 23.93 20.37
C ILE A 70 22.96 25.24 20.58
N GLN A 71 23.24 25.62 21.83
CA GLN A 71 24.05 26.80 22.14
C GLN A 71 25.47 26.68 21.56
N GLN A 72 26.13 25.52 21.73
CA GLN A 72 27.48 25.30 21.21
C GLN A 72 27.51 25.33 19.67
N ILE A 73 26.50 24.75 19.02
CA ILE A 73 26.32 24.83 17.55
C ILE A 73 26.21 26.29 17.10
N ASN A 74 25.34 27.07 17.75
CA ASN A 74 25.16 28.49 17.43
C ASN A 74 26.44 29.31 17.71
N ALA A 75 27.28 28.89 18.67
CA ALA A 75 28.58 29.48 18.96
C ALA A 75 29.70 29.07 17.98
N GLY A 76 29.40 28.21 16.99
CA GLY A 76 30.32 27.82 15.92
C GLY A 76 30.94 26.43 16.07
N GLN A 77 30.61 25.65 17.11
CA GLN A 77 31.04 24.27 17.25
C GLN A 77 30.14 23.35 16.42
N SER A 78 30.53 23.01 15.18
CA SER A 78 29.68 22.19 14.30
C SER A 78 29.60 20.72 14.71
N TYR A 79 30.52 20.24 15.56
CA TYR A 79 30.66 18.84 15.97
C TYR A 79 30.92 17.85 14.84
N LYS A 80 31.59 18.30 13.78
CA LYS A 80 31.98 17.44 12.65
C LYS A 80 32.68 16.16 13.11
N GLY A 81 32.14 15.02 12.68
CA GLY A 81 32.70 13.69 12.98
C GLY A 81 32.48 13.21 14.42
N LYS A 82 31.71 13.94 15.24
CA LYS A 82 31.39 13.54 16.61
C LYS A 82 30.05 12.82 16.70
N TYR A 83 29.88 12.00 17.74
CA TYR A 83 28.70 11.18 17.98
C TYR A 83 27.93 11.62 19.22
N PHE A 84 26.61 11.60 19.12
CA PHE A 84 25.65 11.93 20.16
C PHE A 84 24.62 10.82 20.32
N LYS A 85 24.16 10.61 21.55
CA LYS A 85 23.01 9.75 21.83
C LYS A 85 22.09 10.34 22.89
N LEU A 86 20.79 10.17 22.70
CA LEU A 86 19.84 10.38 23.79
C LEU A 86 19.90 9.18 24.75
N THR A 87 19.82 9.42 26.05
CA THR A 87 19.75 8.37 27.09
C THR A 87 18.50 8.45 27.96
N SER A 88 17.62 9.40 27.65
CA SER A 88 16.26 9.51 28.17
C SER A 88 15.43 10.39 27.24
N ASP A 89 14.11 10.38 27.47
CA ASP A 89 13.22 11.35 26.86
C ASP A 89 13.56 12.77 27.36
N ILE A 90 13.29 13.75 26.51
CA ILE A 90 13.55 15.17 26.70
C ILE A 90 12.25 15.95 26.55
N ILE A 91 11.84 16.68 27.57
CA ILE A 91 10.61 17.49 27.57
C ILE A 91 11.00 18.98 27.53
N LEU A 92 10.83 19.62 26.37
CA LEU A 92 11.03 21.06 26.20
C LEU A 92 9.80 21.84 26.65
N ASN A 93 8.63 21.45 26.15
CA ASN A 93 7.34 22.03 26.53
C ASN A 93 6.28 20.93 26.61
N GLU A 94 5.13 21.28 27.19
CA GLU A 94 3.95 20.42 27.22
C GLU A 94 2.73 21.16 26.68
N ASN A 95 1.82 20.39 26.09
CA ASN A 95 0.54 20.86 25.56
C ASN A 95 0.75 21.99 24.55
N VAL A 96 1.72 21.83 23.64
CA VAL A 96 2.00 22.83 22.60
C VAL A 96 0.84 22.89 21.62
N LEU A 97 0.39 21.72 21.18
CA LEU A 97 -0.69 21.56 20.22
C LEU A 97 -1.92 20.89 20.84
N ASP A 98 -3.08 21.13 20.24
CA ASP A 98 -4.27 20.31 20.45
C ASP A 98 -4.30 19.06 19.53
N ASP A 99 -5.40 18.31 19.59
CA ASP A 99 -5.62 17.10 18.79
C ASP A 99 -5.70 17.37 17.28
N ASP A 100 -6.03 18.61 16.88
CA ASP A 100 -6.10 19.07 15.48
C ASP A 100 -4.77 19.65 14.97
N TYR A 101 -3.72 19.60 15.80
CA TYR A 101 -2.38 20.14 15.54
C TYR A 101 -2.35 21.67 15.42
N ASP A 102 -3.30 22.37 16.03
CA ASP A 102 -3.28 23.81 16.13
C ASP A 102 -2.58 24.24 17.43
N LEU A 103 -1.87 25.37 17.38
CA LEU A 103 -1.06 25.88 18.48
C LEU A 103 -1.96 26.41 19.61
N VAL A 104 -1.89 25.80 20.79
CA VAL A 104 -2.68 26.19 21.98
C VAL A 104 -1.85 26.76 23.12
N ASN A 105 -0.53 26.54 23.13
CA ASN A 105 0.38 27.13 24.11
C ASN A 105 1.33 28.16 23.46
N PRO A 106 0.89 29.41 23.27
CA PRO A 106 1.75 30.47 22.73
C PRO A 106 2.90 30.85 23.68
N ALA A 107 2.83 30.53 24.97
CA ALA A 107 3.87 30.85 25.96
C ALA A 107 5.02 29.83 26.02
N ALA A 108 4.94 28.74 25.24
CA ALA A 108 5.99 27.73 25.15
C ALA A 108 7.36 28.32 24.79
N LEU A 109 8.41 27.85 25.48
CA LEU A 109 9.79 28.31 25.28
C LEU A 109 10.36 27.81 23.95
N GLU A 110 11.08 28.68 23.26
CA GLU A 110 11.66 28.38 21.95
C GLU A 110 13.12 27.94 22.06
N LEU A 111 13.49 26.94 21.25
CA LEU A 111 14.86 26.45 21.16
C LEU A 111 15.40 26.70 19.75
N HIS A 112 16.07 27.83 19.54
CA HIS A 112 16.51 28.25 18.21
C HIS A 112 17.86 27.67 17.80
N ASN A 113 17.94 27.14 16.58
CA ASN A 113 19.18 26.74 15.93
C ASN A 113 19.34 27.52 14.61
N ASN A 114 20.51 28.14 14.37
CA ASN A 114 20.79 28.88 13.14
C ASN A 114 22.16 28.54 12.51
N LYS A 115 22.82 27.45 12.94
CA LYS A 115 24.10 26.99 12.38
C LYS A 115 24.06 25.50 12.03
N PRO A 116 24.87 25.03 11.06
CA PRO A 116 24.88 23.63 10.68
C PRO A 116 25.37 22.71 11.82
N PHE A 117 24.68 21.59 11.99
CA PHE A 117 25.12 20.47 12.83
C PHE A 117 25.78 19.40 11.95
N GLU A 118 27.06 19.11 12.19
CA GLU A 118 27.89 18.13 11.46
C GLU A 118 28.20 16.87 12.29
N GLY A 119 27.61 16.73 13.48
CA GLY A 119 27.68 15.52 14.30
C GLY A 119 26.66 14.46 13.88
N SER A 120 26.74 13.26 14.46
CA SER A 120 25.77 12.18 14.25
C SER A 120 24.95 11.94 15.51
N LEU A 121 23.63 11.76 15.39
CA LEU A 121 22.71 11.62 16.52
C LEU A 121 21.94 10.30 16.46
N ASP A 122 22.11 9.45 17.48
CA ASP A 122 21.25 8.29 17.74
C ASP A 122 20.25 8.62 18.85
N GLY A 123 18.98 8.76 18.50
CA GLY A 123 17.92 9.00 19.47
C GLY A 123 17.63 7.80 20.37
N GLN A 124 18.09 6.59 20.05
CA GLN A 124 17.81 5.37 20.81
C GLN A 124 16.31 5.15 21.10
N TRP A 125 15.45 5.62 20.20
CA TRP A 125 13.99 5.66 20.30
C TRP A 125 13.42 6.60 21.39
N HIS A 126 14.26 7.42 21.99
CA HIS A 126 13.83 8.48 22.90
C HIS A 126 13.13 9.62 22.18
N THR A 127 12.32 10.31 22.96
CA THR A 127 11.47 11.41 22.51
C THR A 127 12.08 12.75 22.88
N ILE A 128 12.04 13.71 21.95
CA ILE A 128 12.11 15.15 22.26
C ILE A 128 10.69 15.70 22.09
N LYS A 129 10.06 16.10 23.18
CA LYS A 129 8.67 16.59 23.21
C LYS A 129 8.62 18.12 23.33
N GLY A 130 7.68 18.74 22.63
CA GLY A 130 7.36 20.16 22.83
C GLY A 130 8.36 21.12 22.20
N LEU A 131 8.98 20.73 21.07
CA LEU A 131 9.86 21.65 20.33
C LEU A 131 9.02 22.78 19.73
N VAL A 132 9.35 24.03 20.06
CA VAL A 132 8.72 25.21 19.48
C VAL A 132 9.76 26.09 18.83
N GLN A 133 9.49 26.48 17.58
CA GLN A 133 10.21 27.53 16.85
C GLN A 133 9.22 28.39 16.07
N ARG A 134 9.25 29.70 16.30
CA ARG A 134 8.44 30.71 15.63
C ARG A 134 9.39 31.76 15.11
N GLN A 135 9.67 31.72 13.81
CA GLN A 135 10.69 32.59 13.26
C GLN A 135 10.13 33.50 12.18
N ASP A 136 10.00 34.77 12.55
CA ASP A 136 9.31 35.73 11.70
C ASP A 136 10.18 36.21 10.53
N ARG A 137 11.53 36.16 10.61
CA ARG A 137 12.46 36.47 9.50
C ARG A 137 13.86 35.83 9.65
N GLY A 138 14.39 35.25 8.59
CA GLY A 138 15.84 35.18 8.32
C GLY A 138 16.54 33.82 8.42
N THR A 139 15.92 32.78 9.00
CA THR A 139 16.47 31.41 8.93
C THR A 139 15.37 30.36 8.78
N SER A 140 15.79 29.16 8.37
CA SER A 140 14.93 28.03 8.03
C SER A 140 14.85 27.02 9.20
N PRO A 141 13.75 26.98 9.97
CA PRO A 141 13.71 26.26 11.24
C PRO A 141 13.53 24.74 11.12
N GLY A 142 13.92 24.08 12.21
CA GLY A 142 13.96 22.64 12.48
C GLY A 142 14.65 22.40 13.82
N LEU A 143 14.60 21.18 14.35
CA LEU A 143 15.50 20.82 15.48
C LEU A 143 16.94 21.22 15.15
N PHE A 144 17.34 21.00 13.89
CA PHE A 144 18.54 21.56 13.30
C PHE A 144 18.20 22.47 12.11
N TYR A 145 18.83 23.63 12.02
CA TYR A 145 18.71 24.48 10.82
C TYR A 145 19.19 23.72 9.57
N CYS A 146 20.41 23.18 9.65
CA CYS A 146 21.04 22.40 8.60
C CYS A 146 21.74 21.19 9.24
N PHE A 147 21.54 20.00 8.68
CA PHE A 147 22.19 18.78 9.10
C PHE A 147 23.19 18.32 8.04
N ARG A 148 24.46 18.11 8.43
CA ARG A 148 25.60 17.76 7.57
C ARG A 148 26.41 16.54 8.07
N GLY A 149 25.92 15.87 9.11
CA GLY A 149 26.58 14.70 9.69
C GLY A 149 26.27 13.38 8.96
N LEU A 150 26.69 12.26 9.57
CA LEU A 150 26.49 10.93 9.00
C LEU A 150 25.03 10.49 9.11
N TYR A 151 24.46 10.53 10.31
CA TYR A 151 23.06 10.18 10.50
C TYR A 151 22.36 10.96 11.60
N ILE A 152 21.04 11.10 11.45
CA ILE A 152 20.09 11.23 12.56
C ILE A 152 19.21 9.97 12.52
N LYS A 153 19.19 9.17 13.59
CA LYS A 153 18.45 7.91 13.62
C LYS A 153 17.67 7.68 14.90
N LYS A 154 16.59 6.87 14.81
CA LYS A 154 15.81 6.37 15.97
C LYS A 154 15.38 7.50 16.91
N LEU A 155 14.86 8.60 16.36
CA LEU A 155 14.48 9.78 17.12
C LEU A 155 12.99 10.04 16.97
N LYS A 156 12.30 10.36 18.07
CA LYS A 156 10.91 10.82 18.05
C LYS A 156 10.86 12.30 18.41
N LEU A 157 10.24 13.12 17.57
CA LEU A 157 9.85 14.48 17.91
C LEU A 157 8.33 14.53 18.06
N LEU A 158 7.83 14.81 19.25
CA LEU A 158 6.38 14.85 19.52
C LEU A 158 5.94 16.23 19.98
N ASP A 159 4.68 16.59 19.74
CA ASP A 159 4.10 17.87 20.15
C ASP A 159 4.91 19.07 19.62
N VAL A 160 5.32 19.00 18.34
CA VAL A 160 6.24 19.95 17.70
C VAL A 160 5.46 21.07 17.01
N TYR A 161 5.83 22.33 17.26
CA TYR A 161 5.36 23.46 16.47
C TYR A 161 6.54 24.17 15.78
N ILE A 162 6.51 24.22 14.45
CA ILE A 162 7.45 24.99 13.64
C ILE A 162 6.67 25.94 12.75
N GLY A 163 6.83 27.24 12.99
CA GLY A 163 6.29 28.33 12.18
C GLY A 163 7.42 29.19 11.61
N SER A 164 7.37 29.47 10.30
CA SER A 164 8.41 30.28 9.63
C SER A 164 7.88 31.12 8.47
N SER A 165 8.55 32.22 8.17
CA SER A 165 8.42 32.91 6.88
C SER A 165 9.38 32.43 5.79
N TYR A 166 10.19 31.42 6.09
CA TYR A 166 11.11 30.73 5.19
C TYR A 166 10.81 29.23 5.16
N GLY A 167 11.59 28.46 4.41
CA GLY A 167 11.39 27.03 4.39
C GLY A 167 11.72 26.36 5.72
N CYS A 168 11.03 25.26 6.05
CA CYS A 168 11.16 24.60 7.35
C CYS A 168 10.99 23.08 7.28
N GLY A 169 11.53 22.37 8.28
CA GLY A 169 11.20 20.96 8.47
C GLY A 169 11.38 20.49 9.90
N GLY A 170 10.70 19.39 10.27
CA GLY A 170 10.65 18.91 11.66
C GLY A 170 12.04 18.63 12.26
N ILE A 171 12.80 17.74 11.62
CA ILE A 171 14.16 17.37 12.08
C ILE A 171 15.18 18.41 11.62
N CYS A 172 15.16 18.73 10.32
CA CYS A 172 16.01 19.80 9.83
C CYS A 172 15.39 20.51 8.63
N SER A 173 15.72 21.78 8.42
CA SER A 173 15.29 22.40 7.17
C SER A 173 16.18 21.94 6.02
N GLN A 174 17.50 22.14 6.13
CA GLN A 174 18.45 21.72 5.10
C GLN A 174 19.06 20.36 5.46
N PHE A 175 18.88 19.38 4.59
CA PHE A 175 19.48 18.08 4.68
C PHE A 175 20.67 18.00 3.72
N GLU A 176 21.87 18.06 4.28
CA GLU A 176 23.16 17.99 3.60
C GLU A 176 24.03 16.81 4.09
N GLY A 177 23.55 16.09 5.10
CA GLY A 177 24.16 14.88 5.67
C GLY A 177 24.00 13.64 4.77
N ASP A 178 24.26 12.46 5.33
CA ASP A 178 24.15 11.20 4.57
C ASP A 178 22.75 10.57 4.75
N ALA A 179 22.27 10.46 6.00
CA ALA A 179 21.03 9.74 6.30
C ALA A 179 20.16 10.38 7.40
N ILE A 180 18.84 10.32 7.21
CA ILE A 180 17.85 10.46 8.29
C ILE A 180 17.02 9.16 8.30
N MET A 181 17.02 8.42 9.40
CA MET A 181 16.50 7.05 9.38
C MET A 181 15.78 6.60 10.64
N ASN A 182 14.62 5.96 10.48
CA ASN A 182 13.79 5.47 11.58
C ASN A 182 13.40 6.58 12.57
N CYS A 183 13.04 7.75 12.06
CA CYS A 183 12.63 8.88 12.87
C CYS A 183 11.13 9.14 12.75
N GLU A 184 10.50 9.64 13.81
CA GLU A 184 9.10 10.02 13.83
C GLU A 184 8.97 11.50 14.19
N VAL A 185 8.16 12.25 13.44
CA VAL A 185 7.79 13.62 13.77
C VAL A 185 6.27 13.71 13.87
N GLN A 186 5.78 14.18 15.01
CA GLN A 186 4.39 14.52 15.27
C GLN A 186 4.28 16.02 15.56
N GLY A 187 3.62 16.77 14.69
CA GLY A 187 3.47 18.21 14.92
C GLY A 187 2.85 19.02 13.78
N SER A 188 2.94 20.34 13.93
CA SER A 188 2.47 21.36 13.00
C SER A 188 3.66 22.08 12.40
N ILE A 189 3.90 21.87 11.09
CA ILE A 189 5.03 22.42 10.35
C ILE A 189 4.48 23.37 9.29
N SER A 190 4.62 24.67 9.52
CA SER A 190 4.01 25.71 8.71
C SER A 190 5.02 26.74 8.25
N SER A 191 4.96 27.09 6.97
CA SER A 191 5.60 28.33 6.52
C SER A 191 4.84 29.08 5.43
N ASP A 192 4.85 30.41 5.49
CA ASP A 192 4.15 31.27 4.52
C ASP A 192 5.07 31.88 3.45
N GLY A 193 6.37 31.55 3.48
CA GLY A 193 7.37 32.03 2.53
C GLY A 193 7.17 31.54 1.10
N ASP A 194 6.84 32.46 0.20
CA ASP A 194 6.75 32.19 -1.23
C ASP A 194 8.12 31.75 -1.80
N GLY A 195 8.11 30.64 -2.54
CA GLY A 195 9.30 30.06 -3.19
C GLY A 195 10.08 29.05 -2.34
N TYR A 196 9.77 28.93 -1.05
CA TYR A 196 10.34 27.92 -0.15
C TYR A 196 9.39 26.72 0.03
N GLY A 197 9.78 25.73 0.82
CA GLY A 197 8.93 24.56 1.10
C GLY A 197 8.82 24.26 2.60
N ALA A 198 7.88 23.39 2.95
CA ALA A 198 7.75 22.82 4.29
C ALA A 198 7.68 21.30 4.19
N GLY A 199 8.50 20.59 4.97
CA GLY A 199 8.49 19.13 5.01
C GLY A 199 8.39 18.60 6.43
N GLY A 200 7.55 17.59 6.66
CA GLY A 200 7.37 17.02 7.99
C GLY A 200 8.67 16.49 8.63
N ILE A 201 9.61 15.99 7.82
CA ILE A 201 10.96 15.60 8.26
C ILE A 201 11.99 16.67 7.89
N CYS A 202 12.07 17.03 6.61
CA CYS A 202 12.98 18.07 6.16
C CYS A 202 12.45 18.90 5.00
N GLN A 203 12.96 20.12 4.83
CA GLN A 203 12.58 20.95 3.69
C GLN A 203 13.31 20.52 2.42
N TYR A 204 14.63 20.73 2.40
CA TYR A 204 15.46 20.75 1.18
C TYR A 204 16.68 19.89 1.39
N GLY A 205 17.11 19.13 0.37
CA GLY A 205 18.43 18.52 0.40
C GLY A 205 18.98 18.20 -0.97
N TYR A 206 19.92 19.01 -1.43
CA TYR A 206 20.58 18.72 -2.68
C TYR A 206 22.06 19.05 -2.57
N ILE A 207 22.86 18.01 -2.70
CA ILE A 207 24.29 18.10 -2.93
C ILE A 207 24.57 17.38 -4.25
N LEU A 208 25.14 18.12 -5.19
CA LEU A 208 25.61 17.57 -6.46
C LEU A 208 26.48 16.32 -6.20
N ASN A 209 26.16 15.21 -6.88
CA ASN A 209 26.89 13.94 -6.82
C ASN A 209 26.85 13.17 -5.48
N LYS A 210 25.94 13.51 -4.56
CA LYS A 210 25.72 12.75 -3.32
C LYS A 210 24.26 12.28 -3.22
N SER A 211 24.05 10.99 -2.95
CA SER A 211 22.69 10.45 -2.76
C SER A 211 22.37 10.44 -1.27
N GLN A 212 21.59 11.41 -0.85
CA GLN A 212 21.12 11.53 0.53
C GLN A 212 19.91 10.62 0.74
N VAL A 213 19.82 9.96 1.90
CA VAL A 213 18.79 8.94 2.16
C VAL A 213 17.87 9.37 3.31
N ILE A 214 16.57 9.32 3.08
CA ILE A 214 15.56 9.39 4.14
C ILE A 214 14.84 8.05 4.16
N SER A 215 14.93 7.29 5.25
CA SER A 215 14.38 5.93 5.29
C SER A 215 13.68 5.53 6.58
N GLY A 216 12.56 4.81 6.48
CA GLY A 216 11.82 4.36 7.67
C GLY A 216 11.25 5.50 8.51
N CYS A 217 11.13 6.70 7.95
CA CYS A 217 10.67 7.88 8.67
C CYS A 217 9.15 8.01 8.63
N THR A 218 8.56 8.51 9.70
CA THR A 218 7.12 8.72 9.83
C THR A 218 6.79 10.17 10.17
N PHE A 219 5.81 10.74 9.48
CA PHE A 219 5.23 12.04 9.84
C PHE A 219 3.75 11.90 10.25
N ARG A 220 3.36 12.60 11.31
CA ARG A 220 1.99 12.76 11.81
C ARG A 220 1.72 14.24 12.07
N GLY A 221 0.57 14.74 11.64
CA GLY A 221 0.17 16.12 11.92
C GLY A 221 -0.10 16.94 10.68
N LYS A 222 0.26 18.22 10.70
CA LYS A 222 -0.14 19.19 9.68
C LYS A 222 1.08 19.82 9.03
N VAL A 223 1.11 19.84 7.69
CA VAL A 223 2.08 20.62 6.93
C VAL A 223 1.36 21.64 6.07
N THR A 224 1.69 22.92 6.25
CA THR A 224 1.11 24.02 5.48
C THR A 224 2.20 24.88 4.85
N ASN A 225 2.12 25.13 3.54
CA ASN A 225 3.05 26.05 2.88
C ASN A 225 2.46 26.83 1.69
N SER A 226 2.95 28.03 1.42
CA SER A 226 2.47 28.83 0.27
C SER A 226 2.98 28.36 -1.09
N HIS A 227 3.97 27.46 -1.15
CA HIS A 227 4.57 26.99 -2.39
C HIS A 227 4.74 25.46 -2.49
N ARG A 228 5.54 24.80 -1.65
CA ARG A 228 5.70 23.33 -1.61
C ARG A 228 5.46 22.78 -0.20
N ALA A 229 4.49 21.91 -0.01
CA ALA A 229 4.29 21.18 1.24
C ALA A 229 4.41 19.67 1.01
N ALA A 230 5.12 18.98 1.90
CA ALA A 230 5.23 17.52 1.85
C ALA A 230 5.27 16.87 3.23
N GLY A 231 4.74 15.65 3.35
CA GLY A 231 4.77 14.90 4.61
C GLY A 231 6.17 14.52 5.06
N ILE A 232 7.10 14.23 4.13
CA ILE A 232 8.48 13.85 4.45
C ILE A 232 9.46 14.93 4.03
N CYS A 233 9.64 15.14 2.73
CA CYS A 233 10.61 16.10 2.19
C CYS A 233 10.01 17.02 1.15
N SER A 234 10.16 18.34 1.27
CA SER A 234 9.53 19.26 0.33
C SER A 234 10.30 19.47 -0.97
N GLN A 235 11.62 19.28 -1.01
CA GLN A 235 12.41 19.69 -2.18
C GLN A 235 13.77 18.99 -2.36
N ASP A 236 13.99 18.55 -3.61
CA ASP A 236 15.20 18.11 -4.31
C ASP A 236 15.99 16.96 -3.69
N GLY A 237 16.57 16.08 -4.53
CA GLY A 237 17.85 15.40 -4.26
C GLY A 237 17.92 14.12 -3.43
N GLN A 238 16.87 13.68 -2.72
CA GLN A 238 16.95 12.45 -1.91
C GLN A 238 16.48 11.17 -2.59
N LEU A 239 16.93 10.06 -2.01
CA LEU A 239 16.29 8.75 -2.05
C LEU A 239 15.38 8.65 -0.82
N ILE A 240 14.06 8.51 -1.03
CA ILE A 240 13.08 8.38 0.05
C ILE A 240 12.51 6.97 0.01
N ILE A 241 12.74 6.19 1.08
CA ILE A 241 12.49 4.74 1.08
C ILE A 241 11.75 4.32 2.35
N ASN A 242 10.71 3.51 2.25
CA ASN A 242 9.98 2.97 3.42
C ASN A 242 9.44 4.07 4.37
N CYS A 243 9.10 5.24 3.84
CA CYS A 243 8.58 6.35 4.65
C CYS A 243 7.06 6.38 4.65
N VAL A 244 6.48 6.87 5.74
CA VAL A 244 5.03 6.93 5.92
C VAL A 244 4.58 8.32 6.34
N SER A 245 3.59 8.87 5.65
CA SER A 245 2.92 10.10 6.08
C SER A 245 1.48 9.81 6.49
N TYR A 246 1.10 10.24 7.69
CA TYR A 246 -0.28 10.29 8.17
C TYR A 246 -0.83 11.73 8.17
N GLY A 247 -0.01 12.70 7.78
CA GLY A 247 -0.32 14.11 8.02
C GLY A 247 -1.21 14.75 6.96
N THR A 248 -2.05 15.68 7.39
CA THR A 248 -2.81 16.54 6.47
C THR A 248 -1.85 17.58 5.88
N ILE A 249 -1.71 17.58 4.56
CA ILE A 249 -0.74 18.40 3.85
C ILE A 249 -1.51 19.34 2.93
N SER A 250 -1.33 20.64 3.13
CA SER A 250 -1.98 21.67 2.33
C SER A 250 -0.97 22.68 1.81
N SER A 251 -1.08 23.02 0.52
CA SER A 251 -0.29 24.10 -0.06
C SER A 251 -1.10 24.92 -1.06
N LYS A 252 -0.69 26.17 -1.27
CA LYS A 252 -1.26 26.97 -2.35
C LYS A 252 -0.89 26.39 -3.72
N TYR A 253 0.39 26.08 -3.99
CA TYR A 253 0.81 25.57 -5.31
C TYR A 253 0.98 24.05 -5.35
N TYR A 254 1.89 23.48 -4.56
CA TYR A 254 2.30 22.06 -4.68
C TYR A 254 2.16 21.33 -3.35
N ALA A 255 1.29 20.31 -3.29
CA ALA A 255 1.09 19.50 -2.10
C ALA A 255 1.33 18.01 -2.40
N SER A 256 2.14 17.34 -1.58
CA SER A 256 2.51 15.94 -1.76
C SER A 256 2.45 15.14 -0.46
N GLY A 257 1.93 13.92 -0.49
CA GLY A 257 1.92 13.04 0.69
C GLY A 257 3.30 12.71 1.23
N ILE A 258 4.28 12.46 0.36
CA ILE A 258 5.65 12.08 0.73
C ILE A 258 6.64 13.17 0.35
N SER A 259 6.71 13.52 -0.94
CA SER A 259 7.70 14.50 -1.41
C SER A 259 7.24 15.35 -2.58
N SER A 260 7.62 16.62 -2.63
CA SER A 260 7.32 17.45 -3.82
C SER A 260 8.40 17.34 -4.90
N SER A 261 9.63 16.97 -4.56
CA SER A 261 10.70 16.72 -5.53
C SER A 261 11.77 15.80 -4.95
N SER A 262 12.00 14.65 -5.57
CA SER A 262 13.05 13.70 -5.16
C SER A 262 13.59 12.92 -6.35
N LYS A 263 14.73 12.26 -6.19
CA LYS A 263 15.32 11.43 -7.25
C LYS A 263 14.59 10.10 -7.38
N LEU A 264 14.36 9.45 -6.24
CA LEU A 264 13.73 8.13 -6.12
C LEU A 264 12.81 8.14 -4.90
N ILE A 265 11.62 7.58 -5.07
CA ILE A 265 10.68 7.34 -3.99
C ILE A 265 10.23 5.89 -4.09
N GLU A 266 10.47 5.11 -3.04
CA GLU A 266 10.25 3.68 -3.05
C GLU A 266 9.57 3.19 -1.77
N ASN A 267 8.60 2.27 -1.89
CA ASN A 267 7.95 1.61 -0.76
C ASN A 267 7.33 2.59 0.26
N CYS A 268 6.93 3.77 -0.19
CA CYS A 268 6.38 4.81 0.68
C CYS A 268 4.85 4.77 0.71
N LYS A 269 4.27 5.20 1.83
CA LYS A 269 2.81 5.18 2.05
C LYS A 269 2.29 6.52 2.53
N ASN A 270 1.24 7.03 1.90
CA ASN A 270 0.50 8.19 2.38
C ASN A 270 -0.90 7.79 2.87
N TYR A 271 -1.24 8.15 4.09
CA TYR A 271 -2.60 8.06 4.67
C TYR A 271 -3.24 9.43 4.85
N GLY A 272 -2.44 10.51 4.77
CA GLY A 272 -2.88 11.87 5.03
C GLY A 272 -3.61 12.51 3.87
N ASN A 273 -4.52 13.43 4.16
CA ASN A 273 -5.26 14.18 3.14
C ASN A 273 -4.37 15.25 2.50
N ILE A 274 -4.41 15.36 1.17
CA ILE A 274 -3.60 16.27 0.38
C ILE A 274 -4.49 17.31 -0.28
N VAL A 275 -4.16 18.59 -0.12
CA VAL A 275 -4.89 19.72 -0.70
C VAL A 275 -3.94 20.71 -1.37
N ALA A 276 -3.98 20.82 -2.69
CA ALA A 276 -3.33 21.90 -3.43
C ALA A 276 -4.36 22.91 -3.92
N LYS A 277 -4.14 24.21 -3.72
CA LYS A 277 -5.14 25.22 -4.09
C LYS A 277 -5.12 25.60 -5.57
N THR A 278 -3.95 25.58 -6.24
CA THR A 278 -3.81 26.17 -7.58
C THR A 278 -3.02 25.35 -8.60
N ARG A 279 -2.08 24.47 -8.20
CA ARG A 279 -1.33 23.62 -9.14
C ARG A 279 -1.52 22.14 -8.81
N TYR A 280 -0.47 21.44 -8.39
CA TYR A 280 -0.45 19.99 -8.37
C TYR A 280 -0.69 19.42 -6.98
N ALA A 281 -1.63 18.48 -6.90
CA ALA A 281 -1.85 17.63 -5.74
C ALA A 281 -1.42 16.19 -6.04
N SER A 282 -0.54 15.65 -5.20
CA SER A 282 0.00 14.29 -5.34
C SER A 282 -0.17 13.48 -4.06
N GLY A 283 -0.76 12.29 -4.15
CA GLY A 283 -0.80 11.40 -2.99
C GLY A 283 0.58 10.93 -2.53
N ILE A 284 1.55 10.82 -3.43
CA ILE A 284 2.94 10.48 -3.10
C ILE A 284 3.88 11.63 -3.45
N ALA A 285 4.03 11.96 -4.73
CA ALA A 285 4.99 12.97 -5.14
C ALA A 285 4.74 13.64 -6.48
N ASN A 286 5.21 14.88 -6.62
CA ASN A 286 5.13 15.63 -7.86
C ASN A 286 6.30 15.33 -8.82
N SER A 287 7.40 14.71 -8.39
CA SER A 287 8.50 14.36 -9.32
C SER A 287 9.38 13.26 -8.75
N GLY A 288 10.25 12.72 -9.61
CA GLY A 288 11.11 11.59 -9.30
C GLY A 288 10.60 10.27 -9.87
N SER A 289 11.45 9.24 -9.82
CA SER A 289 11.02 7.89 -10.17
C SER A 289 10.32 7.26 -8.98
N ILE A 290 9.10 6.77 -9.16
CA ILE A 290 8.22 6.32 -8.06
C ILE A 290 7.96 4.83 -8.20
N PHE A 291 8.32 4.06 -7.18
CA PHE A 291 8.22 2.60 -7.18
C PHE A 291 7.48 2.08 -5.96
N ASN A 292 6.56 1.14 -6.16
CA ASN A 292 5.95 0.35 -5.08
C ASN A 292 5.31 1.21 -3.96
N CYS A 293 4.80 2.38 -4.30
CA CYS A 293 4.22 3.32 -3.35
C CYS A 293 2.71 3.16 -3.28
N THR A 294 2.12 3.50 -2.12
CA THR A 294 0.67 3.39 -1.91
C THR A 294 0.08 4.66 -1.33
N ASN A 295 -0.95 5.19 -1.98
CA ASN A 295 -1.75 6.28 -1.43
C ASN A 295 -3.11 5.78 -0.93
N TYR A 296 -3.42 6.05 0.34
CA TYR A 296 -4.73 5.87 0.97
C TYR A 296 -5.45 7.20 1.21
N GLY A 297 -4.71 8.30 1.31
CA GLY A 297 -5.25 9.61 1.64
C GLY A 297 -6.03 10.25 0.47
N LYS A 298 -7.02 11.09 0.79
CA LYS A 298 -7.74 11.84 -0.24
C LYS A 298 -6.80 12.86 -0.89
N VAL A 299 -6.82 12.97 -2.21
CA VAL A 299 -6.07 13.97 -2.98
C VAL A 299 -7.05 14.96 -3.61
N THR A 300 -6.88 16.24 -3.30
CA THR A 300 -7.73 17.33 -3.82
C THR A 300 -6.87 18.42 -4.43
N SER A 301 -7.14 18.78 -5.70
CA SER A 301 -6.65 20.04 -6.29
C SER A 301 -7.82 20.99 -6.58
N GLU A 302 -7.79 22.18 -6.00
CA GLU A 302 -8.86 23.19 -6.12
C GLU A 302 -8.69 24.10 -7.35
N GLY A 303 -7.57 24.01 -8.06
CA GLY A 303 -7.28 24.88 -9.19
C GLY A 303 -6.31 24.33 -10.22
N GLY A 304 -5.77 23.14 -10.03
CA GLY A 304 -4.87 22.50 -10.98
C GLY A 304 -5.03 20.98 -10.99
N ASP A 305 -4.00 20.28 -11.45
CA ASP A 305 -4.06 18.85 -11.75
C ASP A 305 -3.87 18.00 -10.49
N ALA A 306 -4.34 16.75 -10.55
CA ALA A 306 -4.16 15.80 -9.46
C ALA A 306 -3.91 14.38 -9.95
N GLY A 307 -3.06 13.69 -9.19
CA GLY A 307 -2.87 12.26 -9.30
C GLY A 307 -2.86 11.61 -7.92
N GLY A 308 -3.48 10.42 -7.82
CA GLY A 308 -3.44 9.65 -6.58
C GLY A 308 -2.01 9.25 -6.18
N ILE A 309 -1.07 9.18 -7.13
CA ILE A 309 0.37 9.02 -6.87
C ILE A 309 1.13 10.30 -7.25
N SER A 310 0.94 10.82 -8.47
CA SER A 310 1.64 12.01 -8.98
C SER A 310 0.73 12.95 -9.77
N GLY A 311 0.69 14.22 -9.37
CA GLY A 311 -0.12 15.28 -9.98
C GLY A 311 0.62 16.19 -10.95
N SER A 312 1.90 15.97 -11.25
CA SER A 312 2.66 16.81 -12.18
C SER A 312 2.74 16.27 -13.61
N ASP A 313 3.22 17.13 -14.50
CA ASP A 313 3.68 16.89 -15.86
C ASP A 313 5.13 16.35 -15.87
N GLY A 314 5.31 15.04 -15.66
CA GLY A 314 6.64 14.47 -15.42
C GLY A 314 7.17 13.49 -16.48
N LEU A 315 8.42 13.69 -16.93
CA LEU A 315 9.26 12.75 -17.73
C LEU A 315 9.66 11.46 -16.97
N HIS A 316 8.97 11.14 -15.88
CA HIS A 316 9.39 10.13 -14.91
C HIS A 316 8.58 8.84 -15.01
N ILE A 317 9.15 7.78 -14.42
CA ILE A 317 8.59 6.43 -14.43
C ILE A 317 7.84 6.19 -13.11
N ILE A 318 6.63 5.66 -13.21
CA ILE A 318 5.84 5.16 -12.09
C ILE A 318 5.64 3.65 -12.27
N VAL A 319 6.07 2.85 -11.30
CA VAL A 319 5.95 1.38 -11.36
C VAL A 319 5.42 0.80 -10.06
N GLY A 320 4.52 -0.19 -10.13
CA GLY A 320 4.12 -0.96 -8.94
C GLY A 320 3.29 -0.14 -7.93
N CYS A 321 2.75 1.01 -8.32
CA CYS A 321 2.10 1.94 -7.40
C CYS A 321 0.59 1.72 -7.35
N VAL A 322 0.01 1.97 -6.17
CA VAL A 322 -1.42 1.72 -5.92
C VAL A 322 -2.08 2.92 -5.26
N ASN A 323 -3.22 3.34 -5.80
CA ASN A 323 -4.04 4.39 -5.20
C ASN A 323 -5.38 3.82 -4.70
N TYR A 324 -5.63 3.93 -3.40
CA TYR A 324 -6.93 3.72 -2.75
C TYR A 324 -7.64 5.03 -2.44
N GLY A 325 -6.89 6.13 -2.34
CA GLY A 325 -7.42 7.44 -2.01
C GLY A 325 -8.31 8.03 -3.10
N LYS A 326 -9.39 8.70 -2.70
CA LYS A 326 -10.23 9.46 -3.62
C LYS A 326 -9.43 10.62 -4.24
N VAL A 327 -9.54 10.83 -5.55
CA VAL A 327 -8.88 11.92 -6.28
C VAL A 327 -9.94 12.89 -6.82
N GLU A 328 -9.81 14.18 -6.50
CA GLU A 328 -10.70 15.24 -6.99
C GLU A 328 -9.89 16.42 -7.53
N ALA A 329 -10.16 16.88 -8.75
CA ALA A 329 -9.46 18.04 -9.32
C ALA A 329 -10.32 18.90 -10.23
N ILE A 330 -10.01 20.21 -10.24
CA ILE A 330 -10.55 21.22 -11.16
C ILE A 330 -9.59 21.47 -12.35
N GLY A 331 -8.34 21.02 -12.29
CA GLY A 331 -7.36 21.16 -13.38
C GLY A 331 -7.68 20.37 -14.64
N GLU A 332 -6.86 20.57 -15.67
CA GLU A 332 -7.04 19.99 -17.01
C GLU A 332 -6.85 18.45 -16.98
N TYR A 333 -5.92 17.96 -16.15
CA TYR A 333 -5.52 16.55 -16.11
C TYR A 333 -5.81 15.91 -14.74
N VAL A 334 -6.57 14.83 -14.74
CA VAL A 334 -6.93 14.11 -13.52
C VAL A 334 -6.73 12.61 -13.73
N GLY A 335 -5.96 11.97 -12.85
CA GLY A 335 -5.84 10.52 -12.88
C GLY A 335 -5.72 9.83 -11.54
N GLY A 336 -6.12 8.56 -11.50
CA GLY A 336 -6.03 7.75 -10.28
C GLY A 336 -4.59 7.48 -9.85
N ILE A 337 -3.66 7.43 -10.80
CA ILE A 337 -2.21 7.33 -10.54
C ILE A 337 -1.52 8.64 -10.86
N ALA A 338 -1.70 9.14 -12.09
CA ALA A 338 -0.94 10.24 -12.65
C ALA A 338 -1.84 11.30 -13.31
N SER A 339 -1.46 12.57 -13.29
CA SER A 339 -2.10 13.57 -14.17
C SER A 339 -1.57 13.44 -15.61
N GLN A 340 -0.24 13.57 -15.81
CA GLN A 340 0.45 13.38 -17.09
C GLN A 340 1.84 12.77 -16.92
N HIS A 341 2.13 11.62 -17.54
CA HIS A 341 3.41 10.93 -17.32
C HIS A 341 3.92 10.12 -18.50
N LYS A 342 5.25 10.01 -18.58
CA LYS A 342 5.95 9.27 -19.63
C LYS A 342 5.77 7.76 -19.57
N THR A 343 5.89 7.15 -18.40
CA THR A 343 5.80 5.68 -18.30
C THR A 343 5.12 5.27 -17.01
N ILE A 344 4.02 4.54 -17.13
CA ILE A 344 3.27 3.99 -16.01
C ILE A 344 3.13 2.48 -16.22
N LYS A 345 3.63 1.69 -15.26
CA LYS A 345 3.64 0.21 -15.38
C LYS A 345 3.19 -0.47 -14.10
N LYS A 346 2.44 -1.58 -14.20
CA LYS A 346 2.08 -2.40 -13.02
C LYS A 346 1.39 -1.58 -11.92
N CYS A 347 0.53 -0.64 -12.29
CA CYS A 347 -0.13 0.27 -11.35
C CYS A 347 -1.64 0.01 -11.27
N ALA A 348 -2.22 0.32 -10.12
CA ALA A 348 -3.62 0.05 -9.84
C ALA A 348 -4.33 1.22 -9.17
N ASN A 349 -5.49 1.60 -9.69
CA ASN A 349 -6.38 2.56 -9.03
C ASN A 349 -7.64 1.87 -8.50
N PHE A 350 -7.92 2.05 -7.22
CA PHE A 350 -9.14 1.66 -6.52
C PHE A 350 -9.95 2.88 -6.04
N GLY A 351 -9.30 4.04 -5.89
CA GLY A 351 -9.94 5.26 -5.44
C GLY A 351 -10.90 5.84 -6.48
N THR A 352 -12.02 6.41 -6.04
CA THR A 352 -12.93 7.16 -6.92
C THR A 352 -12.22 8.39 -7.48
N ILE A 353 -12.42 8.65 -8.77
CA ILE A 353 -11.86 9.80 -9.48
C ILE A 353 -12.98 10.77 -9.85
N ILE A 354 -12.81 12.03 -9.51
CA ILE A 354 -13.76 13.10 -9.82
C ILE A 354 -13.06 14.24 -10.56
N GLY A 355 -13.34 14.35 -11.86
CA GLY A 355 -13.04 15.56 -12.64
C GLY A 355 -14.16 16.58 -12.45
N LYS A 356 -13.88 17.67 -11.72
CA LYS A 356 -14.85 18.75 -11.46
C LYS A 356 -14.94 19.70 -12.65
N SER A 357 -16.09 20.34 -12.84
CA SER A 357 -16.33 21.31 -13.92
C SER A 357 -15.26 22.43 -13.93
N GLY A 358 -14.63 22.65 -15.09
CA GLY A 358 -13.58 23.63 -15.39
C GLY A 358 -13.21 23.59 -16.88
N SER A 359 -12.17 24.30 -17.35
CA SER A 359 -11.68 24.19 -18.75
C SER A 359 -11.37 22.73 -19.15
N SER A 360 -11.35 22.40 -20.46
CA SER A 360 -11.22 21.04 -21.05
C SER A 360 -10.60 19.98 -20.13
N LYS A 361 -11.26 18.83 -19.95
CA LYS A 361 -10.92 17.86 -18.90
C LYS A 361 -10.46 16.55 -19.50
N TYR A 362 -9.25 16.10 -19.20
CA TYR A 362 -8.80 14.74 -19.48
C TYR A 362 -8.77 13.94 -18.18
N VAL A 363 -9.69 13.00 -18.06
CA VAL A 363 -9.87 12.20 -16.84
C VAL A 363 -9.60 10.74 -17.15
N GLY A 364 -8.65 10.12 -16.44
CA GLY A 364 -8.30 8.73 -16.62
C GLY A 364 -8.26 7.92 -15.33
N GLY A 365 -8.71 6.67 -15.37
CA GLY A 365 -8.57 5.74 -14.24
C GLY A 365 -7.13 5.60 -13.72
N ILE A 366 -6.16 5.67 -14.64
CA ILE A 366 -4.73 5.64 -14.36
C ILE A 366 -4.10 7.01 -14.63
N CYS A 367 -4.27 7.56 -15.83
CA CYS A 367 -3.60 8.80 -16.25
C CYS A 367 -4.54 9.77 -16.95
N GLY A 368 -4.49 11.06 -16.63
CA GLY A 368 -5.25 12.08 -17.37
C GLY A 368 -4.86 12.11 -18.85
N SER A 369 -3.57 12.22 -19.16
CA SER A 369 -3.06 12.18 -20.54
C SER A 369 -1.65 11.60 -20.65
N ILE A 370 -1.36 11.01 -21.81
CA ILE A 370 0.00 10.62 -22.22
C ILE A 370 0.33 11.18 -23.61
N ASN A 371 1.60 11.47 -23.87
CA ASN A 371 2.11 12.03 -25.12
C ASN A 371 2.87 10.98 -25.96
N SER A 372 3.52 11.43 -27.03
CA SER A 372 4.26 10.53 -27.92
C SER A 372 5.47 9.92 -27.24
N ASP A 373 5.69 8.63 -27.48
CA ASP A 373 6.70 7.77 -26.84
C ASP A 373 6.39 7.43 -25.37
N ASP A 374 5.24 7.88 -24.86
CA ASP A 374 4.78 7.54 -23.52
C ASP A 374 4.02 6.20 -23.54
N THR A 375 4.07 5.46 -22.43
CA THR A 375 3.47 4.13 -22.32
C THR A 375 2.73 3.93 -21.01
N ILE A 376 1.51 3.42 -21.10
CA ILE A 376 0.81 2.80 -19.96
C ILE A 376 0.74 1.30 -20.25
N SER A 377 1.30 0.48 -19.37
CA SER A 377 1.16 -0.96 -19.53
C SER A 377 0.96 -1.72 -18.24
N TYR A 378 0.25 -2.85 -18.32
CA TYR A 378 0.00 -3.70 -17.17
C TYR A 378 -0.68 -2.92 -16.03
N CYS A 379 -1.66 -2.07 -16.33
CA CYS A 379 -2.32 -1.23 -15.33
C CYS A 379 -3.83 -1.48 -15.28
N TYR A 380 -4.45 -1.20 -14.14
CA TYR A 380 -5.91 -1.31 -14.06
C TYR A 380 -6.60 -0.31 -13.16
N ASN A 381 -7.85 -0.05 -13.51
CA ASN A 381 -8.75 0.77 -12.73
C ASN A 381 -9.95 -0.06 -12.23
N LYS A 382 -10.21 -0.01 -10.93
CA LYS A 382 -11.44 -0.47 -10.28
C LYS A 382 -12.24 0.67 -9.65
N GLY A 383 -11.63 1.85 -9.49
CA GLY A 383 -12.32 3.02 -8.95
C GLY A 383 -13.31 3.61 -9.95
N SER A 384 -14.49 4.00 -9.48
CA SER A 384 -15.46 4.72 -10.33
C SER A 384 -14.89 6.05 -10.80
N ILE A 385 -15.23 6.43 -12.04
CA ILE A 385 -14.84 7.69 -12.65
C ILE A 385 -16.09 8.54 -12.86
N ILE A 386 -16.08 9.74 -12.29
CA ILE A 386 -17.14 10.73 -12.45
C ILE A 386 -16.52 11.98 -13.06
N SER A 387 -17.04 12.42 -14.19
CA SER A 387 -16.57 13.64 -14.85
C SER A 387 -17.74 14.58 -15.11
N TYR A 388 -17.58 15.83 -14.72
CA TYR A 388 -18.52 16.91 -14.98
C TYR A 388 -17.93 17.81 -16.06
N GLY A 389 -18.67 18.00 -17.15
CA GLY A 389 -18.30 18.98 -18.19
C GLY A 389 -18.52 20.41 -17.72
N SER A 390 -18.07 21.40 -18.49
CA SER A 390 -18.38 22.81 -18.19
C SER A 390 -19.87 23.08 -18.35
N ALA A 391 -20.40 24.03 -17.57
CA ALA A 391 -21.82 24.37 -17.51
C ALA A 391 -22.52 24.43 -18.88
N LYS A 392 -23.71 23.82 -18.94
CA LYS A 392 -24.62 23.73 -20.10
C LYS A 392 -24.77 25.07 -20.84
N GLY A 393 -24.48 25.11 -22.15
CA GLY A 393 -24.91 26.22 -23.01
C GLY A 393 -23.94 26.70 -24.10
N SER A 394 -22.69 26.27 -24.08
CA SER A 394 -21.73 26.46 -25.18
C SER A 394 -21.34 25.11 -25.78
N ALA A 395 -21.09 25.04 -27.10
CA ALA A 395 -20.60 23.87 -27.84
C ALA A 395 -19.56 23.06 -27.03
N PRO A 396 -19.52 21.71 -27.18
CA PRO A 396 -19.19 20.78 -26.10
C PRO A 396 -17.92 21.22 -25.38
N ALA A 397 -18.06 21.53 -24.09
CA ALA A 397 -16.90 21.84 -23.28
C ALA A 397 -16.20 20.51 -22.92
N CYS A 398 -15.29 20.13 -23.80
CA CYS A 398 -14.72 18.80 -24.04
C CYS A 398 -14.18 18.12 -22.77
N GLY A 399 -15.03 17.36 -22.08
CA GLY A 399 -14.56 16.27 -21.23
C GLY A 399 -14.14 15.09 -22.12
N ILE A 400 -12.92 14.61 -21.94
CA ILE A 400 -12.38 13.39 -22.54
C ILE A 400 -12.06 12.42 -21.40
N VAL A 401 -12.74 11.29 -21.38
CA VAL A 401 -12.75 10.39 -20.21
C VAL A 401 -12.42 8.97 -20.62
N GLY A 402 -11.42 8.37 -19.98
CA GLY A 402 -11.06 6.98 -20.19
C GLY A 402 -10.98 6.17 -18.91
N GLY A 403 -11.40 4.91 -18.96
CA GLY A 403 -11.22 4.00 -17.82
C GLY A 403 -9.76 3.76 -17.45
N ILE A 404 -8.81 3.98 -18.37
CA ILE A 404 -7.37 3.97 -18.12
C ILE A 404 -6.76 5.36 -18.38
N CYS A 405 -6.97 5.92 -19.57
CA CYS A 405 -6.39 7.19 -19.96
C CYS A 405 -7.42 8.13 -20.59
N GLY A 406 -7.48 9.39 -20.16
CA GLY A 406 -8.32 10.38 -20.83
C GLY A 406 -7.89 10.55 -22.28
N LEU A 407 -6.69 11.10 -22.48
CA LEU A 407 -6.15 11.39 -23.81
C LEU A 407 -4.80 10.73 -24.08
N SER A 408 -4.71 9.98 -25.18
CA SER A 408 -3.48 9.37 -25.69
C SER A 408 -2.99 10.06 -26.96
N ARG A 409 -2.00 10.97 -26.85
CA ARG A 409 -1.47 11.73 -28.00
C ARG A 409 -0.29 11.04 -28.68
N GLY A 410 -0.37 10.91 -29.99
CA GLY A 410 0.71 10.44 -30.87
C GLY A 410 0.95 11.46 -31.97
N ILE A 411 2.21 11.86 -32.21
CA ILE A 411 2.55 12.92 -33.17
C ILE A 411 2.82 12.34 -34.57
N SER A 412 3.27 11.09 -34.67
CA SER A 412 3.49 10.41 -35.96
C SER A 412 3.44 8.89 -35.83
N SER A 413 3.45 8.16 -36.95
CA SER A 413 3.52 6.68 -36.98
C SER A 413 4.82 6.11 -36.38
N GLN A 414 5.85 6.94 -36.23
CA GLN A 414 7.13 6.56 -35.60
C GLN A 414 7.23 7.01 -34.13
N ARG A 415 6.37 7.94 -33.71
CA ARG A 415 6.30 8.49 -32.35
C ARG A 415 4.88 8.34 -31.82
N THR A 416 4.61 7.13 -31.35
CA THR A 416 3.28 6.66 -30.94
C THR A 416 3.16 6.68 -29.42
N SER A 417 1.96 6.94 -28.90
CA SER A 417 1.61 6.57 -27.52
C SER A 417 1.12 5.13 -27.49
N SER A 418 1.39 4.41 -26.40
CA SER A 418 1.05 2.99 -26.29
C SER A 418 0.33 2.68 -24.99
N ILE A 419 -0.86 2.10 -25.08
CA ILE A 419 -1.63 1.61 -23.94
C ILE A 419 -1.87 0.12 -24.15
N THR A 420 -1.21 -0.72 -23.33
CA THR A 420 -1.21 -2.17 -23.54
C THR A 420 -1.43 -2.96 -22.27
N HIS A 421 -2.09 -4.11 -22.36
CA HIS A 421 -2.30 -5.00 -21.21
C HIS A 421 -2.99 -4.28 -20.04
N CYS A 422 -3.99 -3.44 -20.32
CA CYS A 422 -4.66 -2.62 -19.31
C CYS A 422 -6.15 -2.93 -19.24
N TYR A 423 -6.77 -2.72 -18.08
CA TYR A 423 -8.19 -3.01 -17.94
C TYR A 423 -8.96 -2.13 -16.97
N ASN A 424 -10.24 -1.92 -17.28
CA ASN A 424 -11.16 -1.12 -16.47
C ASN A 424 -12.34 -1.95 -15.97
N TYR A 425 -12.53 -1.95 -14.65
CA TYR A 425 -13.75 -2.40 -13.96
C TYR A 425 -14.55 -1.24 -13.37
N GLY A 426 -13.93 -0.06 -13.23
CA GLY A 426 -14.58 1.10 -12.66
C GLY A 426 -15.68 1.62 -13.58
N ASP A 427 -16.87 1.83 -13.04
CA ASP A 427 -17.94 2.48 -13.79
C ASP A 427 -17.56 3.92 -14.14
N ILE A 428 -17.90 4.35 -15.35
CA ILE A 428 -17.63 5.68 -15.89
C ILE A 428 -18.95 6.42 -16.08
N SER A 429 -19.09 7.57 -15.41
CA SER A 429 -20.21 8.49 -15.57
C SER A 429 -19.69 9.87 -16.01
N ALA A 430 -19.93 10.22 -17.27
CA ALA A 430 -19.40 11.40 -17.92
C ALA A 430 -20.46 12.02 -18.85
N LEU A 431 -21.58 12.45 -18.28
CA LEU A 431 -22.79 12.84 -19.02
C LEU A 431 -22.68 14.15 -19.82
N ASP A 432 -21.56 14.87 -19.69
CA ASP A 432 -21.29 16.09 -20.44
C ASP A 432 -19.97 15.97 -21.24
N ALA A 433 -19.41 14.77 -21.35
CA ALA A 433 -18.15 14.52 -22.06
C ALA A 433 -18.36 14.35 -23.57
N GLU A 434 -17.42 14.87 -24.34
CA GLU A 434 -17.37 14.70 -25.80
C GLU A 434 -16.94 13.27 -26.16
N SER A 435 -15.96 12.73 -25.46
CA SER A 435 -15.45 11.40 -25.77
C SER A 435 -15.24 10.58 -24.51
N VAL A 436 -15.80 9.37 -24.51
CA VAL A 436 -15.75 8.44 -23.37
C VAL A 436 -15.40 7.05 -23.86
N GLY A 437 -14.30 6.50 -23.35
CA GLY A 437 -13.88 5.13 -23.63
C GLY A 437 -13.66 4.29 -22.39
N GLY A 438 -13.95 3.00 -22.48
CA GLY A 438 -13.67 2.08 -21.38
C GLY A 438 -12.19 1.96 -21.05
N ILE A 439 -11.31 2.26 -22.00
CA ILE A 439 -9.86 2.32 -21.82
C ILE A 439 -9.36 3.73 -22.10
N VAL A 440 -9.63 4.26 -23.30
CA VAL A 440 -9.13 5.56 -23.74
C VAL A 440 -10.27 6.48 -24.16
N GLY A 441 -10.34 7.69 -23.61
CA GLY A 441 -11.33 8.67 -24.05
C GLY A 441 -11.10 9.07 -25.50
N GLU A 442 -9.94 9.64 -25.80
CA GLU A 442 -9.53 10.00 -27.16
C GLU A 442 -8.09 9.58 -27.41
N GLN A 443 -7.80 9.18 -28.65
CA GLN A 443 -6.44 8.96 -29.10
C GLN A 443 -6.17 9.63 -30.45
N SER A 444 -4.96 10.16 -30.61
CA SER A 444 -4.48 10.62 -31.92
C SER A 444 -4.26 9.42 -32.86
N TRP A 445 -4.27 9.67 -34.17
CA TRP A 445 -4.27 8.65 -35.23
C TRP A 445 -3.08 7.65 -35.22
N SER A 446 -2.03 7.91 -34.45
CA SER A 446 -0.88 7.00 -34.31
C SER A 446 -0.79 6.28 -32.97
N GLY A 447 -1.75 6.47 -32.05
CA GLY A 447 -1.82 5.72 -30.79
C GLY A 447 -2.01 4.22 -31.01
N LEU A 448 -1.51 3.39 -30.10
CA LEU A 448 -1.77 1.95 -30.06
C LEU A 448 -2.53 1.60 -28.78
N VAL A 449 -3.70 0.99 -28.92
CA VAL A 449 -4.41 0.32 -27.83
C VAL A 449 -4.45 -1.17 -28.13
N SER A 450 -3.83 -2.00 -27.28
CA SER A 450 -3.85 -3.44 -27.48
C SER A 450 -3.88 -4.27 -26.21
N TYR A 451 -4.44 -5.49 -26.29
CA TYR A 451 -4.55 -6.39 -25.14
C TYR A 451 -5.29 -5.74 -23.96
N CYS A 452 -6.29 -4.90 -24.25
CA CYS A 452 -7.00 -4.13 -23.24
C CYS A 452 -8.47 -4.52 -23.15
N TYR A 453 -9.08 -4.34 -21.97
CA TYR A 453 -10.50 -4.65 -21.84
C TYR A 453 -11.28 -3.83 -20.82
N ASN A 454 -12.55 -3.60 -21.13
CA ASN A 454 -13.49 -2.92 -20.25
C ASN A 454 -14.61 -3.86 -19.78
N LYS A 455 -14.83 -3.87 -18.47
CA LYS A 455 -16.02 -4.45 -17.82
C LYS A 455 -16.88 -3.40 -17.11
N GLY A 456 -16.32 -2.22 -16.83
CA GLY A 456 -17.07 -1.13 -16.19
C GLY A 456 -18.21 -0.64 -17.08
N LYS A 457 -19.33 -0.26 -16.47
CA LYS A 457 -20.44 0.39 -17.17
C LYS A 457 -19.99 1.79 -17.63
N ILE A 458 -20.41 2.20 -18.82
CA ILE A 458 -20.11 3.53 -19.36
C ILE A 458 -21.40 4.30 -19.67
N SER A 459 -21.47 5.53 -19.15
CA SER A 459 -22.50 6.50 -19.48
C SER A 459 -21.85 7.81 -19.92
N GLY A 460 -22.04 8.19 -21.18
CA GLY A 460 -21.48 9.41 -21.78
C GLY A 460 -22.49 10.17 -22.65
N TYR A 461 -22.04 11.21 -23.36
CA TYR A 461 -22.91 12.06 -24.18
C TYR A 461 -22.70 11.89 -25.68
N TRP A 462 -21.53 12.24 -26.21
CA TRP A 462 -21.27 12.28 -27.66
C TRP A 462 -20.71 10.96 -28.18
N TYR A 463 -19.41 10.71 -28.04
CA TYR A 463 -18.74 9.50 -28.53
C TYR A 463 -18.50 8.53 -27.38
N VAL A 464 -19.25 7.43 -27.32
CA VAL A 464 -19.12 6.41 -26.26
C VAL A 464 -18.68 5.08 -26.86
N GLY A 465 -17.40 4.75 -26.67
CA GLY A 465 -16.83 3.47 -27.09
C GLY A 465 -16.54 2.54 -25.92
N GLY A 466 -16.78 1.24 -26.11
CA GLY A 466 -16.47 0.25 -25.08
C GLY A 466 -14.98 0.15 -24.76
N VAL A 467 -14.09 0.47 -25.71
CA VAL A 467 -12.63 0.52 -25.51
C VAL A 467 -12.12 1.95 -25.72
N VAL A 468 -12.39 2.55 -26.87
CA VAL A 468 -11.94 3.89 -27.25
C VAL A 468 -13.12 4.77 -27.62
N GLY A 469 -13.23 5.98 -27.08
CA GLY A 469 -14.28 6.92 -27.51
C GLY A 469 -14.07 7.39 -28.96
N ASN A 470 -12.97 8.11 -29.19
CA ASN A 470 -12.56 8.63 -30.52
C ASN A 470 -11.11 8.22 -30.84
N GLY A 471 -10.89 7.67 -32.04
CA GLY A 471 -9.57 7.39 -32.60
C GLY A 471 -9.48 6.06 -33.33
N SER A 472 -8.28 5.50 -33.50
CA SER A 472 -8.06 4.32 -34.37
C SER A 472 -6.96 3.37 -33.88
N ASN A 473 -6.74 2.24 -34.56
CA ASN A 473 -5.64 1.29 -34.27
C ASN A 473 -5.78 0.57 -32.91
N VAL A 474 -7.00 0.04 -32.67
CA VAL A 474 -7.31 -0.85 -31.55
C VAL A 474 -7.12 -2.31 -31.99
N LYS A 475 -6.44 -3.14 -31.19
CA LYS A 475 -6.18 -4.57 -31.50
C LYS A 475 -6.34 -5.46 -30.28
N TYR A 476 -6.73 -6.72 -30.45
CA TYR A 476 -6.74 -7.72 -29.37
C TYR A 476 -7.44 -7.24 -28.09
N SER A 477 -8.49 -6.42 -28.26
CA SER A 477 -9.14 -5.73 -27.16
C SER A 477 -10.62 -6.03 -27.13
N TYR A 478 -11.23 -5.95 -25.95
CA TYR A 478 -12.64 -6.32 -25.82
C TYR A 478 -13.45 -5.51 -24.81
N ASN A 479 -14.77 -5.51 -25.01
CA ASN A 479 -15.72 -4.87 -24.09
C ASN A 479 -16.84 -5.81 -23.70
N VAL A 480 -17.06 -5.95 -22.40
CA VAL A 480 -18.24 -6.57 -21.78
C VAL A 480 -18.98 -5.60 -20.85
N GLY A 481 -18.53 -4.36 -20.74
CA GLY A 481 -19.21 -3.31 -19.99
C GLY A 481 -20.39 -2.73 -20.78
N ARG A 482 -21.52 -2.53 -20.10
CA ARG A 482 -22.72 -1.91 -20.70
C ARG A 482 -22.47 -0.45 -21.07
N LEU A 483 -22.92 -0.04 -22.25
CA LEU A 483 -22.71 1.29 -22.79
C LEU A 483 -24.03 2.06 -22.89
N SER A 484 -24.00 3.36 -22.61
CA SER A 484 -25.11 4.28 -22.78
C SER A 484 -24.60 5.64 -23.26
N SER A 485 -25.22 6.20 -24.29
CA SER A 485 -24.86 7.47 -24.91
C SER A 485 -26.11 8.26 -25.26
N TYR A 486 -25.98 9.58 -25.43
CA TYR A 486 -27.04 10.37 -26.08
C TYR A 486 -26.90 10.29 -27.60
N HIS A 487 -25.67 10.33 -28.14
CA HIS A 487 -25.43 10.31 -29.57
C HIS A 487 -24.82 8.98 -30.06
N ASN A 488 -23.50 8.93 -30.20
CA ASN A 488 -22.80 7.83 -30.86
C ASN A 488 -22.38 6.79 -29.83
N VAL A 489 -22.66 5.52 -30.12
CA VAL A 489 -22.23 4.39 -29.28
C VAL A 489 -21.70 3.24 -30.13
N CYS A 490 -20.59 2.63 -29.68
CA CYS A 490 -20.00 1.45 -30.32
C CYS A 490 -19.34 0.54 -29.28
N GLY A 491 -19.41 -0.78 -29.51
CA GLY A 491 -18.79 -1.77 -28.63
C GLY A 491 -17.27 -1.64 -28.47
N ILE A 492 -16.56 -1.04 -29.44
CA ILE A 492 -15.09 -0.87 -29.42
C ILE A 492 -14.71 0.60 -29.57
N CYS A 493 -14.88 1.17 -30.77
CA CYS A 493 -14.53 2.56 -31.11
C CYS A 493 -15.72 3.30 -31.72
N ALA A 494 -16.13 4.45 -31.13
CA ALA A 494 -17.32 5.18 -31.55
C ALA A 494 -17.10 6.17 -32.71
N ASP A 495 -15.87 6.64 -32.91
CA ASP A 495 -15.49 7.47 -34.05
C ASP A 495 -14.12 7.04 -34.60
N PRO A 496 -14.07 6.02 -35.49
CA PRO A 496 -12.84 5.64 -36.15
C PRO A 496 -12.47 6.66 -37.22
N ALA A 497 -11.30 7.30 -37.11
CA ALA A 497 -10.81 8.24 -38.11
C ALA A 497 -10.91 7.64 -39.54
N ASP A 498 -11.53 8.38 -40.47
CA ASP A 498 -12.12 7.95 -41.77
C ASP A 498 -11.27 7.05 -42.68
N ASN A 499 -9.97 6.89 -42.43
CA ASN A 499 -9.02 6.12 -43.25
C ASN A 499 -8.42 4.88 -42.55
N TYR A 500 -8.82 4.55 -41.31
CA TYR A 500 -8.31 3.39 -40.59
C TYR A 500 -9.42 2.39 -40.32
N SER A 501 -9.39 1.26 -41.02
CA SER A 501 -10.12 0.08 -40.57
C SER A 501 -9.46 -0.40 -39.28
N ASP A 502 -10.22 -0.58 -38.20
CA ASP A 502 -9.70 -1.26 -37.03
C ASP A 502 -9.06 -2.60 -37.52
N PRO A 503 -7.82 -2.88 -37.12
CA PRO A 503 -7.21 -4.17 -37.41
C PRO A 503 -8.04 -5.29 -36.78
N ALA A 504 -8.04 -6.47 -37.41
CA ALA A 504 -8.79 -7.64 -36.96
C ALA A 504 -8.47 -8.02 -35.49
N ASP A 505 -9.40 -8.76 -34.86
CA ASP A 505 -9.32 -9.37 -33.52
C ASP A 505 -9.71 -8.48 -32.31
N ASN A 506 -10.70 -7.59 -32.47
CA ASN A 506 -11.41 -7.00 -31.32
C ASN A 506 -12.80 -7.60 -31.14
N TYR A 507 -13.27 -7.65 -29.88
CA TYR A 507 -14.49 -8.37 -29.51
C TYR A 507 -15.42 -7.55 -28.59
N TYR A 508 -16.73 -7.62 -28.80
CA TYR A 508 -17.69 -7.02 -27.85
C TYR A 508 -18.93 -7.90 -27.70
N ALA A 509 -19.51 -7.89 -26.49
CA ALA A 509 -20.69 -8.73 -26.22
C ALA A 509 -21.94 -8.23 -26.97
N GLU A 510 -22.86 -9.14 -27.32
CA GLU A 510 -24.11 -8.77 -28.00
C GLU A 510 -25.01 -7.83 -27.17
N GLU A 511 -25.02 -8.01 -25.85
CA GLU A 511 -25.97 -7.35 -24.94
C GLU A 511 -25.49 -6.01 -24.36
N VAL A 512 -24.29 -5.54 -24.74
CA VAL A 512 -23.67 -4.36 -24.10
C VAL A 512 -23.92 -3.03 -24.80
N ILE A 513 -24.46 -3.03 -26.03
CA ILE A 513 -24.82 -1.78 -26.72
C ILE A 513 -26.19 -1.32 -26.20
N GLY A 514 -26.22 -0.28 -25.36
CA GLY A 514 -27.44 0.35 -24.89
C GLY A 514 -27.95 1.46 -25.81
N ASN A 515 -28.85 2.31 -25.28
CA ASN A 515 -29.47 3.40 -26.03
C ASN A 515 -28.44 4.46 -26.46
N GLY A 516 -28.57 4.92 -27.70
CA GLY A 516 -27.89 6.06 -28.31
C GLY A 516 -28.55 6.36 -29.66
N ASP A 517 -28.55 7.63 -30.09
CA ASP A 517 -29.18 8.04 -31.36
C ASP A 517 -28.56 7.30 -32.57
N ASN A 518 -27.25 7.04 -32.54
CA ASN A 518 -26.52 6.35 -33.59
C ASN A 518 -25.71 5.17 -33.05
N GLN A 519 -26.11 3.95 -33.44
CA GLN A 519 -25.36 2.74 -33.14
C GLN A 519 -24.45 2.37 -34.32
N TYR A 520 -23.13 2.44 -34.12
CA TYR A 520 -22.15 2.10 -35.14
C TYR A 520 -21.68 0.65 -34.96
N LYS A 521 -21.68 -0.11 -36.05
CA LYS A 521 -20.94 -1.38 -36.15
C LYS A 521 -19.56 -1.07 -36.75
N SER A 522 -18.51 -1.14 -35.93
CA SER A 522 -17.15 -0.97 -36.42
C SER A 522 -16.79 -2.07 -37.44
N LYS A 523 -16.13 -1.66 -38.54
CA LYS A 523 -15.64 -2.57 -39.58
C LYS A 523 -14.48 -3.40 -39.00
N ASN A 524 -14.51 -4.72 -39.18
CA ASN A 524 -13.53 -5.72 -38.68
C ASN A 524 -13.55 -6.08 -37.18
N ASN A 525 -14.55 -5.61 -36.42
CA ASN A 525 -14.74 -6.02 -35.03
C ASN A 525 -15.80 -7.12 -34.91
N THR A 526 -15.56 -8.12 -34.07
CA THR A 526 -16.41 -9.31 -33.95
C THR A 526 -17.35 -9.17 -32.76
N GLN A 527 -18.65 -9.12 -33.03
CA GLN A 527 -19.66 -9.26 -31.99
C GLN A 527 -19.74 -10.74 -31.57
N LEU A 528 -19.73 -11.01 -30.27
CA LEU A 528 -19.85 -12.37 -29.73
C LEU A 528 -20.97 -12.45 -28.67
N PRO A 529 -21.61 -13.62 -28.49
CA PRO A 529 -22.45 -13.87 -27.34
C PRO A 529 -21.71 -13.59 -26.04
N LEU A 530 -22.41 -13.09 -25.02
CA LEU A 530 -21.80 -12.80 -23.72
C LEU A 530 -21.09 -14.03 -23.13
N SER A 531 -21.63 -15.24 -23.35
CA SER A 531 -21.01 -16.51 -22.94
C SER A 531 -19.61 -16.74 -23.52
N ASP A 532 -19.38 -16.25 -24.73
CA ASP A 532 -18.15 -16.45 -25.51
C ASP A 532 -17.12 -15.35 -25.22
N MET A 533 -17.52 -14.34 -24.45
CA MET A 533 -16.68 -13.23 -24.01
C MET A 533 -15.91 -13.56 -22.72
N PHE A 534 -15.97 -14.81 -22.27
CA PHE A 534 -15.27 -15.36 -21.11
C PHE A 534 -14.58 -16.67 -21.49
N GLY A 535 -13.50 -17.03 -20.80
CA GLY A 535 -12.84 -18.33 -20.97
C GLY A 535 -11.58 -18.31 -21.81
N GLU A 536 -10.72 -19.31 -21.59
CA GLU A 536 -9.45 -19.51 -22.30
C GLU A 536 -9.59 -19.41 -23.83
N GLY A 537 -10.77 -19.71 -24.39
CA GLY A 537 -11.06 -19.64 -25.83
C GLY A 537 -11.04 -18.22 -26.42
N LEU A 538 -11.53 -17.21 -25.71
CA LEU A 538 -11.38 -15.80 -26.12
C LEU A 538 -9.92 -15.36 -25.93
N PHE A 539 -9.28 -15.79 -24.85
CA PHE A 539 -7.92 -15.38 -24.49
C PHE A 539 -6.84 -15.95 -25.42
N LYS A 540 -6.98 -17.19 -25.91
CA LYS A 540 -6.15 -17.72 -27.01
C LYS A 540 -6.24 -16.90 -28.30
N LYS A 541 -7.36 -16.20 -28.53
CA LYS A 541 -7.56 -15.33 -29.69
C LYS A 541 -6.98 -13.93 -29.52
N ILE A 542 -6.89 -13.43 -28.28
CA ILE A 542 -6.32 -12.11 -27.98
C ILE A 542 -4.87 -12.16 -27.47
N GLY A 543 -4.22 -13.34 -27.41
CA GLY A 543 -2.79 -13.52 -27.13
C GLY A 543 -2.49 -14.08 -25.73
N ASP A 544 -1.75 -15.20 -25.70
CA ASP A 544 -1.33 -15.90 -24.48
C ASP A 544 0.02 -15.32 -24.00
N ASP A 545 -0.01 -14.39 -23.04
CA ASP A 545 1.21 -13.85 -22.39
C ASP A 545 1.25 -14.32 -20.94
N ALA A 546 2.38 -14.90 -20.53
CA ALA A 546 2.66 -15.42 -19.19
C ALA A 546 2.48 -14.39 -18.06
N GLN A 547 2.33 -13.10 -18.38
CA GLN A 547 2.02 -12.02 -17.42
C GLN A 547 0.55 -12.00 -16.97
N TRP A 548 -0.38 -12.72 -17.61
CA TRP A 548 -1.77 -12.82 -17.16
C TRP A 548 -2.03 -14.14 -16.41
N ILE A 549 -2.57 -14.03 -15.21
CA ILE A 549 -3.13 -15.15 -14.43
C ILE A 549 -4.65 -15.09 -14.46
N PHE A 550 -5.31 -16.23 -14.62
CA PHE A 550 -6.77 -16.31 -14.62
C PHE A 550 -7.27 -16.76 -13.25
N ILE A 551 -8.27 -16.04 -12.74
CA ILE A 551 -9.06 -16.48 -11.60
C ILE A 551 -10.48 -16.87 -12.07
N ARG A 552 -11.27 -17.47 -11.17
CA ARG A 552 -12.63 -17.96 -11.45
C ARG A 552 -13.48 -16.91 -12.21
N GLU A 553 -14.37 -17.40 -13.08
CA GLU A 553 -15.10 -16.64 -14.13
C GLU A 553 -14.24 -16.21 -15.33
N ASN A 554 -13.01 -16.71 -15.45
CA ASN A 554 -12.10 -16.42 -16.56
C ASN A 554 -11.81 -14.93 -16.69
N THR A 555 -11.70 -14.26 -15.55
CA THR A 555 -11.27 -12.87 -15.48
C THR A 555 -9.74 -12.81 -15.55
N PRO A 556 -9.16 -12.19 -16.59
CA PRO A 556 -7.72 -12.04 -16.71
C PRO A 556 -7.24 -11.03 -15.65
N LEU A 557 -6.33 -11.46 -14.78
CA LEU A 557 -5.62 -10.64 -13.82
C LEU A 557 -4.13 -10.60 -14.19
N LEU A 558 -3.44 -9.54 -13.82
CA LEU A 558 -2.01 -9.43 -14.05
C LEU A 558 -1.24 -10.12 -12.93
N ALA A 559 -0.36 -11.05 -13.29
CA ALA A 559 0.54 -11.74 -12.38
C ALA A 559 1.46 -10.74 -11.67
N ASP A 560 1.77 -10.99 -10.40
CA ASP A 560 2.72 -10.21 -9.60
C ASP A 560 2.39 -8.70 -9.45
N MET A 561 1.10 -8.37 -9.33
CA MET A 561 0.64 -7.02 -8.97
C MET A 561 0.77 -6.74 -7.46
N PRO A 562 1.42 -5.64 -7.03
CA PRO A 562 1.42 -5.23 -5.63
C PRO A 562 -0.02 -4.94 -5.15
N GLY A 563 -0.45 -5.56 -4.04
CA GLY A 563 -1.76 -5.33 -3.43
C GLY A 563 -2.95 -5.99 -4.15
N GLN A 564 -2.70 -6.93 -5.05
CA GLN A 564 -3.76 -7.77 -5.61
C GLN A 564 -4.09 -8.90 -4.61
N ASP A 565 -5.08 -8.68 -3.76
CA ASP A 565 -5.65 -9.75 -2.94
C ASP A 565 -6.37 -10.73 -3.86
N ILE A 566 -5.73 -11.86 -4.18
CA ILE A 566 -6.38 -12.99 -4.85
C ILE A 566 -7.24 -13.71 -3.80
N LEU A 567 -8.41 -13.13 -3.52
CA LEU A 567 -9.48 -13.80 -2.77
C LEU A 567 -10.21 -14.75 -3.73
N LEU A 568 -9.79 -16.01 -3.77
CA LEU A 568 -10.56 -17.08 -4.43
C LEU A 568 -11.74 -17.47 -3.53
N SER A 569 -12.90 -16.84 -3.70
CA SER A 569 -14.15 -17.40 -3.17
C SER A 569 -14.69 -18.42 -4.17
N CYS A 570 -14.71 -19.71 -3.83
CA CYS A 570 -15.48 -20.68 -4.59
C CYS A 570 -16.85 -20.86 -3.94
N ASN A 571 -17.90 -20.64 -4.70
CA ASN A 571 -19.19 -21.23 -4.42
C ASN A 571 -19.69 -21.76 -5.76
N ASP A 572 -19.66 -23.08 -5.92
CA ASP A 572 -20.55 -23.80 -6.84
C ASP A 572 -20.82 -25.16 -6.22
N GLY A 573 -22.09 -25.55 -6.26
CA GLY A 573 -22.59 -26.75 -5.61
C GLY A 573 -21.94 -28.04 -6.10
N ASN A 574 -21.87 -28.97 -5.14
CA ASN A 574 -21.54 -30.39 -5.22
C ASN A 574 -20.06 -30.80 -5.42
N ASP A 575 -19.56 -31.37 -4.32
CA ASP A 575 -18.45 -32.33 -4.16
C ASP A 575 -17.00 -31.86 -4.35
N GLY A 576 -16.65 -30.84 -3.54
CA GLY A 576 -15.58 -30.85 -2.53
C GLY A 576 -14.17 -31.38 -2.85
N TYR A 577 -13.17 -30.49 -2.88
CA TYR A 577 -11.98 -30.44 -2.00
C TYR A 577 -11.31 -29.04 -2.10
N TYR A 578 -10.86 -28.50 -0.96
CA TYR A 578 -10.31 -27.14 -0.81
C TYR A 578 -8.79 -27.17 -0.53
N TYR A 579 -8.04 -26.19 -1.05
CA TYR A 579 -6.72 -25.82 -0.52
C TYR A 579 -6.80 -24.44 0.12
N ASN A 580 -6.32 -24.32 1.36
CA ASN A 580 -6.10 -23.04 2.02
C ASN A 580 -4.59 -22.88 2.26
N THR A 581 -3.99 -21.89 1.62
CA THR A 581 -2.72 -21.30 2.05
C THR A 581 -3.07 -19.92 2.58
N PHE A 582 -2.98 -19.72 3.90
CA PHE A 582 -3.25 -18.43 4.53
C PHE A 582 -1.94 -17.65 4.73
N TYR A 583 -1.84 -16.47 4.14
CA TYR A 583 -0.91 -15.43 4.59
C TYR A 583 -1.68 -14.42 5.43
N CYS A 584 -1.15 -14.10 6.62
CA CYS A 584 -1.72 -13.08 7.52
C CYS A 584 -0.58 -12.24 8.09
N SER A 585 -0.49 -10.98 7.68
CA SER A 585 0.37 -9.89 8.20
C SER A 585 -0.38 -8.84 9.04
N LYS A 586 -1.51 -9.19 9.68
CA LYS A 586 -2.29 -8.16 10.42
C LYS A 586 -2.93 -8.57 11.75
N LEU A 587 -2.27 -9.44 12.52
CA LEU A 587 -2.66 -9.67 13.92
C LEU A 587 -1.45 -9.48 14.85
N SER A 588 -1.55 -8.51 15.75
CA SER A 588 -0.71 -8.42 16.95
C SER A 588 -1.42 -9.20 18.07
N PHE A 589 -0.74 -10.18 18.68
CA PHE A 589 -1.21 -10.86 19.88
C PHE A 589 -0.28 -10.54 21.04
N ASN A 590 -0.83 -10.22 22.21
CA ASN A 590 -0.06 -10.18 23.45
C ASN A 590 0.18 -11.61 23.93
N VAL A 591 1.42 -12.09 23.78
CA VAL A 591 1.90 -13.33 24.39
C VAL A 591 2.05 -13.05 25.90
N MET A 592 1.42 -13.84 26.77
CA MET A 592 1.55 -13.64 28.23
C MET A 592 2.88 -14.22 28.74
N ASP A 593 3.39 -13.68 29.86
CA ASP A 593 4.73 -13.95 30.47
C ASP A 593 5.06 -15.43 30.76
N ASN A 594 4.08 -16.33 30.63
CA ASN A 594 4.19 -17.75 30.95
C ASN A 594 4.23 -18.66 29.69
N SER A 595 4.49 -18.10 28.52
CA SER A 595 4.46 -18.84 27.25
C SER A 595 5.77 -19.59 27.00
N GLU A 596 5.67 -20.86 26.59
CA GLU A 596 6.79 -21.80 26.40
C GLU A 596 7.02 -22.14 24.92
N LEU A 597 8.29 -22.37 24.54
CA LEU A 597 8.73 -22.64 23.18
C LEU A 597 9.11 -24.12 23.00
N PHE A 598 8.73 -24.73 21.87
CA PHE A 598 9.03 -26.14 21.57
C PHE A 598 9.65 -26.32 20.17
N LYS A 599 10.65 -27.22 20.04
CA LYS A 599 11.27 -27.65 18.78
C LYS A 599 10.72 -29.01 18.35
N ALA A 600 10.36 -29.17 17.07
CA ALA A 600 9.84 -30.43 16.53
C ALA A 600 10.88 -31.17 15.69
N LYS A 601 11.07 -32.48 15.91
CA LYS A 601 11.90 -33.36 15.08
C LYS A 601 11.07 -34.48 14.49
N GLU A 602 11.06 -34.59 13.17
CA GLU A 602 10.42 -35.70 12.45
C GLU A 602 11.21 -37.00 12.71
N GLN A 603 10.49 -38.05 13.07
CA GLN A 603 10.98 -39.43 13.08
C GLN A 603 10.14 -40.25 12.11
N THR A 604 10.59 -41.47 11.82
CA THR A 604 10.07 -42.38 10.79
C THR A 604 8.54 -42.58 10.82
N SER A 605 7.87 -42.29 11.93
CA SER A 605 6.40 -42.33 12.03
C SER A 605 5.76 -41.34 13.05
N SER A 606 6.48 -40.34 13.55
CA SER A 606 5.98 -39.38 14.55
C SER A 606 6.78 -38.08 14.58
N PHE A 607 6.25 -37.02 15.21
CA PHE A 607 7.02 -35.82 15.56
C PHE A 607 7.32 -35.83 17.07
N HIS A 608 8.58 -35.62 17.44
CA HIS A 608 9.00 -35.43 18.82
C HIS A 608 9.12 -33.91 19.10
N LEU A 609 8.41 -33.42 20.12
CA LEU A 609 8.43 -32.01 20.53
C LEU A 609 9.26 -31.83 21.81
N THR A 610 10.28 -30.98 21.77
CA THR A 610 11.15 -30.71 22.92
C THR A 610 10.96 -29.28 23.39
N ASN A 611 10.61 -29.06 24.67
CA ASN A 611 10.56 -27.71 25.26
C ASN A 611 11.98 -27.13 25.29
N VAL A 612 12.14 -25.92 24.77
CA VAL A 612 13.44 -25.24 24.63
C VAL A 612 13.51 -23.95 25.45
N GLY A 613 12.49 -23.62 26.26
CA GLY A 613 12.53 -22.55 27.25
C GLY A 613 11.36 -21.56 27.21
N LYS A 614 11.52 -20.46 27.95
CA LYS A 614 10.56 -19.34 28.02
C LYS A 614 10.80 -18.33 26.89
N CYS A 615 9.72 -17.74 26.39
CA CYS A 615 9.76 -16.81 25.27
C CYS A 615 10.34 -15.42 25.65
N ALA A 616 11.18 -14.86 24.77
CA ALA A 616 11.45 -13.42 24.67
C ALA A 616 10.96 -12.96 23.29
N PHE A 617 10.10 -11.93 23.27
CA PHE A 617 9.17 -11.62 22.17
C PHE A 617 9.82 -11.27 20.82
N LEU A 618 9.19 -11.73 19.72
CA LEU A 618 8.56 -10.86 18.72
C LEU A 618 7.64 -11.62 17.73
N ASN A 619 6.47 -11.02 17.56
CA ASN A 619 5.32 -11.24 16.66
C ASN A 619 5.52 -12.11 15.40
N HIS A 620 4.72 -13.17 15.30
CA HIS A 620 3.84 -13.60 14.19
C HIS A 620 3.08 -14.87 14.66
N ALA A 621 1.89 -15.17 14.13
CA ALA A 621 1.03 -16.25 14.64
C ALA A 621 -0.08 -16.66 13.64
N VAL A 622 -0.30 -17.98 13.40
CA VAL A 622 -1.47 -18.52 12.67
C VAL A 622 -2.37 -19.34 13.61
N ILE A 623 -3.69 -19.11 13.60
CA ILE A 623 -4.70 -19.88 14.37
C ILE A 623 -5.54 -20.73 13.41
N ILE A 624 -5.79 -22.00 13.73
CA ILE A 624 -6.69 -22.89 12.97
C ILE A 624 -7.90 -23.26 13.84
N ARG A 625 -9.13 -23.10 13.33
CA ARG A 625 -10.36 -23.65 13.92
C ARG A 625 -11.27 -24.25 12.84
N ASN A 626 -11.89 -25.40 13.10
CA ASN A 626 -13.19 -25.77 12.52
C ASN A 626 -14.01 -26.66 13.49
N THR A 627 -15.33 -26.57 13.38
CA THR A 627 -16.39 -27.05 14.27
C THR A 627 -16.93 -28.43 13.91
N ASP A 628 -17.30 -29.15 14.98
CA ASP A 628 -18.20 -30.29 15.15
C ASP A 628 -17.71 -31.76 15.23
N SER A 629 -17.64 -32.18 16.51
CA SER A 629 -18.34 -33.32 17.15
C SER A 629 -17.56 -34.60 17.53
N GLN A 630 -17.45 -34.75 18.87
CA GLN A 630 -17.41 -35.97 19.70
C GLN A 630 -16.14 -36.87 19.73
N ALA A 631 -15.45 -36.87 20.88
CA ALA A 631 -15.31 -38.00 21.83
C ALA A 631 -13.98 -38.02 22.64
N LYS A 632 -14.00 -38.72 23.78
CA LYS A 632 -13.23 -38.58 25.05
C LYS A 632 -11.77 -39.11 25.13
N LEU A 633 -10.93 -38.37 25.89
CA LEU A 633 -9.83 -38.65 26.88
C LEU A 633 -9.09 -40.02 26.95
N GLN A 634 -7.74 -40.02 27.10
CA GLN A 634 -6.96 -40.51 28.29
C GLN A 634 -5.40 -40.53 28.14
N SER A 635 -4.69 -40.01 29.17
CA SER A 635 -3.23 -39.74 29.44
C SER A 635 -2.20 -40.88 29.31
N VAL A 636 -0.89 -40.55 29.11
CA VAL A 636 0.34 -41.08 29.80
C VAL A 636 1.64 -40.33 29.33
N THR A 637 2.75 -40.44 30.05
CA THR A 637 3.96 -39.57 30.08
C THR A 637 5.25 -40.20 29.51
N GLY A 638 6.23 -39.41 29.03
CA GLY A 638 7.63 -39.86 28.85
C GLY A 638 8.59 -38.91 28.10
N ASP A 639 9.81 -38.71 28.63
CA ASP A 639 10.83 -37.65 28.40
C ASP A 639 11.91 -37.89 27.30
N PHE A 640 12.70 -36.81 27.04
CA PHE A 640 14.10 -36.70 26.52
C PHE A 640 14.34 -36.67 24.99
N THR A 641 15.30 -35.95 24.35
CA THR A 641 16.26 -34.85 24.62
C THR A 641 16.97 -34.46 23.29
N SER A 642 17.38 -33.19 23.17
CA SER A 642 18.51 -32.59 22.38
C SER A 642 18.53 -32.48 20.82
N GLN A 643 18.68 -31.21 20.36
CA GLN A 643 19.70 -30.58 19.46
C GLN A 643 20.28 -31.40 18.26
N ASP A 644 20.44 -30.91 17.01
CA ASP A 644 21.12 -29.70 16.48
C ASP A 644 20.76 -29.39 14.99
N ASP A 645 21.15 -28.17 14.55
CA ASP A 645 21.57 -27.64 13.22
C ASP A 645 20.76 -27.70 11.90
N ALA A 646 20.56 -26.52 11.28
CA ALA A 646 21.20 -26.07 10.02
C ALA A 646 20.31 -25.12 9.15
N PHE A 647 20.92 -24.04 8.68
CA PHE A 647 20.38 -22.94 7.84
C PHE A 647 19.84 -23.35 6.46
N LYS A 648 18.81 -22.63 5.96
CA LYS A 648 18.71 -22.03 4.61
C LYS A 648 17.47 -21.12 4.46
N ASP A 649 17.65 -20.05 3.69
CA ASP A 649 16.70 -18.96 3.43
C ASP A 649 15.32 -19.40 2.92
N ASN A 650 14.29 -18.66 3.32
CA ASN A 650 13.20 -18.29 2.41
C ASN A 650 12.39 -17.09 2.95
N ASP A 651 12.20 -16.13 2.04
CA ASP A 651 11.32 -14.96 2.08
C ASP A 651 9.89 -15.31 2.50
N LEU A 652 9.13 -14.32 3.04
CA LEU A 652 7.73 -14.02 2.67
C LEU A 652 7.19 -12.81 3.45
N LEU A 653 6.94 -11.74 2.69
CA LEU A 653 6.34 -10.46 3.09
C LEU A 653 4.84 -10.41 2.71
N GLY A 654 3.98 -9.93 3.62
CA GLY A 654 2.70 -9.24 3.31
C GLY A 654 1.36 -10.03 3.37
N CYS A 655 0.39 -9.56 4.18
CA CYS A 655 -1.08 -9.71 4.09
C CYS A 655 -1.90 -8.95 5.20
N ASP A 656 -2.77 -8.03 4.82
CA ASP A 656 -3.64 -7.27 5.72
C ASP A 656 -4.93 -8.06 6.13
N MET A 657 -5.40 -8.00 7.39
CA MET A 657 -6.65 -8.57 7.92
C MET A 657 -7.43 -7.49 8.68
N SER A 658 -8.39 -6.87 8.00
CA SER A 658 -9.22 -5.78 8.51
C SER A 658 -10.57 -6.30 9.03
N THR A 659 -10.70 -6.30 10.37
CA THR A 659 -11.92 -6.31 11.21
C THR A 659 -12.81 -7.58 11.33
N PRO A 660 -13.36 -7.86 12.54
CA PRO A 660 -13.83 -9.19 12.94
C PRO A 660 -15.37 -9.30 13.00
N VAL A 661 -15.94 -10.38 12.46
CA VAL A 661 -17.29 -10.84 12.82
C VAL A 661 -17.13 -11.93 13.88
N LEU A 662 -17.14 -11.53 15.16
CA LEU A 662 -17.14 -12.44 16.30
C LEU A 662 -18.54 -12.43 16.92
N ASP A 663 -19.39 -13.36 16.47
CA ASP A 663 -20.55 -13.76 17.27
C ASP A 663 -20.19 -14.97 18.16
N LYS A 664 -20.64 -14.85 19.41
CA LYS A 664 -20.31 -15.60 20.64
C LYS A 664 -20.26 -17.14 20.52
N VAL A 665 -19.16 -17.81 20.93
CA VAL A 665 -19.14 -19.13 21.65
C VAL A 665 -17.78 -19.38 22.39
N THR A 666 -17.83 -20.11 23.51
CA THR A 666 -16.87 -20.36 24.62
C THR A 666 -16.29 -21.82 24.72
N THR A 667 -14.96 -22.00 24.90
CA THR A 667 -14.19 -23.02 25.76
C THR A 667 -13.05 -24.03 25.22
N GLY A 668 -11.75 -24.04 25.77
CA GLY A 668 -10.39 -24.77 25.54
C GLY A 668 -9.03 -24.16 24.84
N TYR A 669 -7.96 -24.95 24.54
CA TYR A 669 -6.59 -24.45 24.16
C TYR A 669 -6.28 -24.30 22.65
N ALA A 670 -5.43 -23.34 22.25
CA ALA A 670 -4.99 -23.15 20.85
C ALA A 670 -3.48 -23.36 20.66
N PHE A 671 -3.08 -23.94 19.53
CA PHE A 671 -1.70 -23.98 19.08
C PHE A 671 -1.49 -23.03 17.91
N VAL A 672 -0.52 -22.14 18.08
CA VAL A 672 -0.15 -21.18 17.05
C VAL A 672 1.08 -21.71 16.35
N LEU A 673 1.10 -21.71 15.02
CA LEU A 673 2.32 -21.91 14.25
C LEU A 673 3.03 -20.56 14.16
N SER A 674 4.29 -20.48 14.58
CA SER A 674 5.08 -19.27 14.38
C SER A 674 6.57 -19.54 14.25
N MET A 675 7.27 -18.55 13.69
CA MET A 675 8.68 -18.61 13.37
C MET A 675 9.48 -17.85 14.43
N LEU A 676 10.45 -18.53 15.04
CA LEU A 676 11.46 -17.90 15.90
C LEU A 676 12.83 -18.31 15.38
N ASN A 677 13.72 -17.34 15.10
CA ASN A 677 15.07 -17.57 14.60
C ASN A 677 15.13 -18.57 13.42
N ASN A 678 14.30 -18.36 12.40
CA ASN A 678 14.22 -19.20 11.19
C ASN A 678 13.86 -20.68 11.44
N THR A 679 13.23 -21.00 12.57
CA THR A 679 12.72 -22.35 12.88
C THR A 679 11.21 -22.31 13.10
N VAL A 680 10.48 -23.28 12.53
CA VAL A 680 9.04 -23.45 12.72
C VAL A 680 8.79 -24.07 14.11
N GLY A 681 8.08 -23.35 14.97
CA GLY A 681 7.68 -23.80 16.31
C GLY A 681 6.17 -23.76 16.52
N PHE A 682 5.67 -24.63 17.40
CA PHE A 682 4.28 -24.64 17.85
C PHE A 682 4.19 -23.99 19.24
N TYR A 683 3.29 -23.02 19.41
CA TYR A 683 3.08 -22.32 20.68
C TYR A 683 1.83 -22.84 21.34
N ARG A 684 1.88 -23.12 22.65
CA ARG A 684 0.69 -23.51 23.43
C ARG A 684 0.10 -22.28 24.10
N TYR A 685 -1.13 -21.89 23.73
CA TYR A 685 -1.82 -20.75 24.32
C TYR A 685 -2.79 -21.17 25.44
N ASN A 686 -2.66 -20.48 26.57
CA ASN A 686 -3.45 -20.53 27.81
C ASN A 686 -4.92 -20.13 27.68
N ALA A 687 -5.63 -20.41 26.58
CA ALA A 687 -7.01 -19.95 26.44
C ALA A 687 -7.93 -20.92 27.17
N GLU A 688 -8.87 -20.39 27.93
CA GLU A 688 -10.02 -21.15 28.35
C GLU A 688 -10.94 -21.51 27.16
N THR A 689 -10.61 -21.40 25.83
CA THR A 689 -11.54 -21.34 24.62
C THR A 689 -11.55 -22.21 23.27
N PHE A 690 -11.15 -23.49 23.14
CA PHE A 690 -11.29 -24.50 22.04
C PHE A 690 -11.30 -26.03 22.45
N GLY A 691 -12.34 -26.78 22.03
CA GLY A 691 -12.37 -28.27 22.07
C GLY A 691 -11.61 -28.94 20.91
N ASN A 692 -11.30 -30.24 21.07
CA ASN A 692 -10.45 -31.14 20.25
C ASN A 692 -10.27 -30.76 18.76
N THR A 693 -9.01 -30.67 18.32
CA THR A 693 -8.59 -30.33 16.95
C THR A 693 -7.91 -31.49 16.23
N LYS A 694 -8.15 -31.62 14.92
CA LYS A 694 -7.36 -32.42 13.97
C LYS A 694 -6.57 -31.47 13.08
N ALA A 695 -5.33 -31.82 12.73
CA ALA A 695 -4.51 -31.09 11.77
C ALA A 695 -4.14 -31.99 10.60
N TYR A 696 -4.17 -31.46 9.38
CA TYR A 696 -3.85 -32.19 8.15
C TYR A 696 -2.57 -31.63 7.54
N PHE A 697 -1.68 -32.52 7.09
CA PHE A 697 -0.44 -32.15 6.41
C PHE A 697 -0.33 -32.90 5.09
N TYR A 698 0.12 -32.19 4.06
CA TYR A 698 0.54 -32.77 2.79
C TYR A 698 2.07 -32.79 2.75
N ASN A 699 2.67 -33.88 2.26
CA ASN A 699 4.10 -33.91 1.92
C ASN A 699 4.28 -33.97 0.40
N ASN A 700 5.47 -33.58 -0.06
CA ASN A 700 5.87 -33.49 -1.48
C ASN A 700 5.93 -34.83 -2.25
N SER A 701 5.47 -35.96 -1.70
CA SER A 701 5.44 -37.26 -2.38
C SER A 701 4.07 -37.67 -2.93
N GLY A 702 3.07 -36.78 -2.90
CA GLY A 702 1.82 -36.97 -3.66
C GLY A 702 0.83 -38.00 -3.10
N ALA A 703 1.04 -38.53 -1.89
CA ALA A 703 0.04 -39.32 -1.19
C ALA A 703 -0.48 -38.57 0.04
N ALA A 704 -1.77 -38.22 0.04
CA ALA A 704 -2.43 -37.64 1.21
C ALA A 704 -2.49 -38.69 2.34
N LYS A 705 -1.97 -38.35 3.52
CA LYS A 705 -2.16 -39.13 4.75
C LYS A 705 -2.77 -38.20 5.81
N ALA A 706 -3.88 -38.64 6.39
CA ALA A 706 -4.48 -37.97 7.55
C ALA A 706 -3.77 -38.44 8.82
N TYR A 707 -3.34 -37.51 9.67
CA TYR A 707 -2.75 -37.80 10.97
C TYR A 707 -3.70 -37.30 12.07
N VAL A 708 -4.04 -38.19 13.00
CA VAL A 708 -4.81 -37.84 14.20
C VAL A 708 -3.80 -37.63 15.32
N PHE A 709 -3.66 -36.39 15.78
CA PHE A 709 -2.87 -36.10 16.98
C PHE A 709 -3.78 -36.24 18.19
N ASN A 710 -3.47 -37.19 19.08
CA ASN A 710 -4.11 -37.30 20.38
C ASN A 710 -3.06 -37.02 21.46
N TYR A 711 -3.36 -36.10 22.37
CA TYR A 711 -2.37 -35.44 23.23
C TYR A 711 -2.30 -36.03 24.63
N ASP A 712 -2.22 -37.34 24.68
CA ASP A 712 -2.07 -38.09 25.91
C ASP A 712 -1.10 -39.25 25.58
N GLY A 713 0.14 -39.17 26.07
CA GLY A 713 1.31 -39.90 25.55
C GLY A 713 1.25 -41.43 25.60
N CYS A 714 0.58 -42.01 24.62
CA CYS A 714 0.77 -43.37 24.13
C CYS A 714 0.79 -43.37 22.61
N THR A 715 1.71 -44.12 22.01
CA THR A 715 1.79 -44.38 20.57
C THR A 715 0.49 -45.04 20.08
N THR A 716 -0.09 -44.56 18.97
CA THR A 716 -1.19 -45.26 18.27
C THR A 716 -0.96 -45.33 16.75
N PRO A 717 -1.48 -46.38 16.07
CA PRO A 717 -1.13 -46.69 14.70
C PRO A 717 -2.01 -45.98 13.67
N VAL A 718 -1.42 -45.72 12.49
CA VAL A 718 -2.06 -45.07 11.33
C VAL A 718 -3.18 -45.95 10.75
N LYS A 719 -4.37 -45.38 10.50
CA LYS A 719 -5.41 -46.00 9.64
C LYS A 719 -5.46 -45.32 8.27
N PRO A 720 -5.35 -46.05 7.14
CA PRO A 720 -5.48 -45.47 5.81
C PRO A 720 -6.95 -45.14 5.48
N ILE A 721 -7.17 -44.05 4.73
CA ILE A 721 -8.43 -43.77 4.03
C ILE A 721 -8.28 -44.26 2.59
N LYS A 722 -9.26 -45.00 2.06
CA LYS A 722 -9.29 -45.41 0.64
C LYS A 722 -9.85 -44.27 -0.21
N TYR A 723 -9.09 -43.86 -1.24
CA TYR A 723 -9.57 -43.07 -2.37
C TYR A 723 -9.55 -43.91 -3.65
N ASN A 724 -10.48 -43.63 -4.56
CA ASN A 724 -10.64 -44.32 -5.84
C ASN A 724 -9.35 -44.26 -6.67
N THR A 725 -8.89 -45.43 -7.09
CA THR A 725 -7.69 -45.63 -7.91
C THR A 725 -7.86 -45.05 -9.32
N LEU A 726 -6.78 -44.44 -9.85
CA LEU A 726 -6.63 -44.19 -11.29
C LEU A 726 -6.91 -45.49 -12.06
N GLU A 727 -7.73 -45.42 -13.11
CA GLU A 727 -8.08 -46.58 -13.93
C GLU A 727 -6.84 -47.08 -14.69
N GLY A 728 -6.49 -48.35 -14.50
CA GLY A 728 -5.28 -48.99 -15.04
C GLY A 728 -5.30 -49.28 -16.55
N ASP A 729 -6.02 -48.49 -17.34
CA ASP A 729 -6.09 -48.61 -18.81
C ASP A 729 -6.41 -47.28 -19.51
N ALA A 730 -5.90 -46.17 -18.99
CA ALA A 730 -6.10 -44.83 -19.58
C ALA A 730 -4.78 -44.11 -19.85
N TRP A 731 -4.76 -43.33 -20.94
CA TRP A 731 -3.63 -42.46 -21.29
C TRP A 731 -3.79 -41.10 -20.64
N TYR A 732 -2.68 -40.51 -20.23
CA TYR A 732 -2.64 -39.20 -19.61
C TYR A 732 -1.50 -38.35 -20.20
N THR A 733 -1.65 -37.03 -20.19
CA THR A 733 -0.52 -36.11 -20.38
C THR A 733 0.43 -36.19 -19.18
N ILE A 734 1.66 -35.67 -19.32
CA ILE A 734 2.60 -35.64 -18.19
C ILE A 734 2.11 -34.77 -17.01
N ASN A 735 1.16 -33.87 -17.27
CA ASN A 735 0.51 -33.03 -16.25
C ASN A 735 -0.78 -33.66 -15.68
N GLY A 736 -1.08 -34.93 -16.02
CA GLY A 736 -2.15 -35.71 -15.41
C GLY A 736 -3.53 -35.58 -16.05
N LEU A 737 -3.65 -35.00 -17.26
CA LEU A 737 -4.92 -34.92 -17.97
C LEU A 737 -5.24 -36.23 -18.68
N LYS A 738 -6.40 -36.83 -18.41
CA LYS A 738 -6.87 -38.07 -19.07
C LYS A 738 -7.14 -37.80 -20.56
N LEU A 739 -6.62 -38.67 -21.42
CA LEU A 739 -6.80 -38.64 -22.87
C LEU A 739 -7.85 -39.68 -23.27
N ASN A 740 -8.64 -39.36 -24.30
CA ASN A 740 -9.69 -40.24 -24.85
C ASN A 740 -9.15 -41.39 -25.74
N GLY A 741 -7.90 -41.80 -25.53
CA GLY A 741 -7.22 -42.85 -26.31
C GLY A 741 -5.71 -42.67 -26.36
N LYS A 742 -5.02 -43.59 -27.05
CA LYS A 742 -3.57 -43.49 -27.26
C LYS A 742 -3.23 -42.21 -28.06
N PRO A 743 -2.34 -41.34 -27.57
CA PRO A 743 -1.96 -40.13 -28.27
C PRO A 743 -1.23 -40.45 -29.58
N THR A 744 -1.54 -39.70 -30.64
CA THR A 744 -0.95 -39.84 -31.98
C THR A 744 0.14 -38.80 -32.27
N ALA A 745 0.22 -37.73 -31.46
CA ALA A 745 1.27 -36.72 -31.58
C ALA A 745 2.55 -37.16 -30.85
N PRO A 746 3.75 -36.94 -31.44
CA PRO A 746 5.01 -37.21 -30.77
C PRO A 746 5.10 -36.47 -29.43
N GLY A 747 5.49 -37.17 -28.37
CA GLY A 747 5.52 -36.58 -27.03
C GLY A 747 5.64 -37.60 -25.91
N LEU A 748 5.76 -37.09 -24.68
CA LEU A 748 5.90 -37.89 -23.45
C LEU A 748 4.56 -37.93 -22.71
N TYR A 749 4.03 -39.13 -22.51
CA TYR A 749 2.71 -39.39 -21.92
C TYR A 749 2.82 -40.38 -20.76
N ILE A 750 1.74 -40.53 -19.99
CA ILE A 750 1.64 -41.52 -18.91
C ILE A 750 0.56 -42.54 -19.30
N TYR A 751 0.92 -43.82 -19.31
CA TYR A 751 -0.01 -44.93 -19.50
C TYR A 751 0.34 -46.03 -18.49
N ASN A 752 -0.66 -46.53 -17.76
CA ASN A 752 -0.51 -47.55 -16.71
C ASN A 752 0.63 -47.23 -15.73
N HIS A 753 0.64 -45.99 -15.25
CA HIS A 753 1.63 -45.45 -14.30
C HIS A 753 3.08 -45.39 -14.82
N LYS A 754 3.30 -45.57 -16.13
CA LYS A 754 4.62 -45.48 -16.76
C LYS A 754 4.66 -44.32 -17.74
N LYS A 755 5.81 -43.65 -17.80
CA LYS A 755 6.11 -42.65 -18.83
C LYS A 755 6.39 -43.37 -20.15
N ILE A 756 5.62 -43.05 -21.18
CA ILE A 756 5.74 -43.61 -22.53
C ILE A 756 6.02 -42.47 -23.52
N ILE A 757 7.06 -42.63 -24.34
CA ILE A 757 7.34 -41.73 -25.46
C ILE A 757 6.63 -42.27 -26.70
N ILE A 758 5.74 -41.47 -27.28
CA ILE A 758 5.24 -41.68 -28.63
C ILE A 758 6.22 -40.95 -29.56
N LYS A 759 6.82 -41.69 -30.49
CA LYS A 759 7.77 -41.17 -31.48
C LYS A 759 7.05 -40.77 -32.76
#